data_AF-A0A7V4LYE3-F1
#
_entry.id   AF-A0A7V4LYE3-F1
#
_cell.length_a   1.000
_cell.length_b   1.000
_cell.length_c   1.000
_cell.angle_alpha   90.00
_cell.angle_beta   90.00
_cell.angle_gamma   90.00
#
_symmetry.space_group_name_H-M   'P 1'
#
loop_
_entity.id
_entity.type
_entity.pdbx_description
1 polymer ?
#
loop_
_entity_poly.entity_id
_entity_poly.type
_entity_poly.pdbx_seq_one_letter_code
_entity_poly.pdbx_strand_id
1 'polypeptide(L)'
;MRNRRRSRSWRVEAVAAFLTLCVSGSCPVHAAVTTNVTWSGGGGVANPYWSAGENWLDGEPPANPTPSNIVYSTYGQAVTGVVDADWQVGGIQIGSASVGTTHTLDLGGRTLTVTNRIRIVSGYQSMANTFVFSNGTVRLGSDGSPAWLEVNPPGNLRFAAGCRLETYNAQCITGAPNAYYNSSIDLRGAEVVGGVLHARQLVLGSPWSSWFGARFFINSNTALSAISVSNRFSLGRVNVNDNGPQYIGDPADTFTWDGCTFGCLPTGVSLRVGVDAANRADMLIAEDLEGHSRALAAIRARGGGAFTGYLTKLHIGARSGTGVRKPRGLLHLQAMDSCFLDCHELLIATGRVDATATDSEIGELWLPAGTAVVGNVVIGAVEGMGYGRLCLSNTIFTVTNSFVLRRRSDVAIRTGAQPAGLDIARGFSDAGGTVRVFFVESPAAATNWAIRIQGDAVAVLQTMYGAGRLITSGSYPGKVAGVLYDATSNVTYFALAESNAFPNTPVAIAHDEKTWEWAAGWPVVIATNDINLGSYDPLGRPLGMALMTNGGSEVSTLTLDAVGDYDVILRVHADSSSASDTCVVHVVNVPSGISTGTLTWCGGAPTPLMDRREWMWSGNWKEGAPPANPCSGTLVFRYDGQAVTSRLEQSRTIARLNAGESGFTTAHTLDLGGNILTVTDRLTVVSGGTTTRQTLNLTNGTIRLGTDESEAWLEINPPGTMRFCAGVTLDTYRVACVTSIPNAYGDTALDLRGARIAGGKFRTRHFVSRCVGWYGARMYLDGSTEVQTLEITENLTLGLGEVNANAPTYIGNPADTIAWEGKTFGRLPPNVALSVGVAGGMRAKLTIGEHSIGSGWQVYSVIAASSGGAFTAYLSSLTVGGRSGSGTRSPRGLLDCAAMNSCAVDAQQLLIAPGSDTAAPTDDERGDLRLPPGSVVVGAGTVGAVDGTGYGRLQASNTTIVVTNGLAIRKTGRVTLYIGASSCGLVISDASPAALDMSLATNGALTIRFVQPPGQAGLHYGFRWAGDHAAAIGGWMADGRIVVDDSGLGSKRASVFKTMGETFIGIPSLGTVFVVK
;
A
#
# COMPACT_ATOMS: atom_id res chain seq x y z
N MET A 1 -0.59 -18.51 58.14
CA MET A 1 0.06 -17.21 57.91
C MET A 1 -0.58 -16.56 56.68
N ARG A 2 -1.32 -15.46 56.87
CA ARG A 2 -1.99 -14.68 55.81
C ARG A 2 -1.06 -13.55 55.37
N ASN A 3 -0.66 -13.49 54.10
CA ASN A 3 0.02 -12.32 53.54
C ASN A 3 -0.94 -11.51 52.66
N ARG A 4 -1.40 -10.38 53.21
CA ARG A 4 -2.15 -9.32 52.54
C ARG A 4 -1.20 -8.51 51.63
N ARG A 5 -1.49 -8.42 50.33
CA ARG A 5 -0.94 -7.37 49.46
C ARG A 5 -1.67 -6.05 49.74
N ARG A 6 -0.95 -5.05 50.24
CA ARG A 6 -1.39 -3.64 50.27
C ARG A 6 -0.96 -2.97 48.96
N SER A 7 -1.91 -2.47 48.20
CA SER A 7 -1.70 -1.53 47.10
C SER A 7 -1.27 -0.17 47.67
N ARG A 8 -0.08 0.32 47.29
CA ARG A 8 0.30 1.73 47.48
C ARG A 8 -0.09 2.52 46.24
N SER A 9 -1.07 3.40 46.39
CA SER A 9 -1.39 4.47 45.47
C SER A 9 -0.22 5.46 45.42
N TRP A 10 0.49 5.49 44.30
CA TRP A 10 1.39 6.61 43.99
C TRP A 10 0.54 7.74 43.41
N ARG A 11 0.61 8.90 44.07
CA ARG A 11 -0.17 10.10 43.75
C ARG A 11 0.13 10.60 42.33
N VAL A 12 -0.94 10.92 41.62
CA VAL A 12 -1.02 11.44 40.24
C VAL A 12 -0.43 12.86 40.08
N GLU A 13 -0.01 13.51 41.17
CA GLU A 13 0.47 14.90 41.17
C GLU A 13 1.91 15.06 40.65
N ALA A 14 2.75 14.03 40.71
CA ALA A 14 4.17 14.13 40.28
C ALA A 14 4.35 14.12 38.75
N VAL A 15 3.40 13.59 37.99
CA VAL A 15 3.48 13.50 36.52
C VAL A 15 3.06 14.82 35.85
N ALA A 16 2.17 15.60 36.50
CA ALA A 16 1.74 16.89 35.96
C ALA A 16 2.82 17.98 36.06
N ALA A 17 3.72 17.91 37.06
CA ALA A 17 4.80 18.88 37.23
C ALA A 17 5.97 18.66 36.26
N PHE A 18 6.17 17.43 35.77
CA PHE A 18 7.22 17.10 34.81
C PHE A 18 6.85 17.48 33.35
N LEU A 19 5.55 17.66 33.06
CA LEU A 19 5.04 17.99 31.72
C LEU A 19 5.38 19.41 31.24
N THR A 20 5.78 20.30 32.16
CA THR A 20 6.08 21.71 31.86
C THR A 20 7.55 21.92 31.49
N LEU A 21 8.44 20.96 31.75
CA LEU A 21 9.89 21.16 31.66
C LEU A 21 10.51 20.84 30.29
N CYS A 22 9.82 20.12 29.39
CA CYS A 22 10.40 19.64 28.13
C CYS A 22 10.10 20.54 26.91
N VAL A 23 9.50 21.71 27.10
CA VAL A 23 9.42 22.76 26.07
C VAL A 23 10.67 23.65 26.23
N SER A 24 11.83 23.17 25.80
CA SER A 24 13.07 23.94 25.86
C SER A 24 13.04 25.10 24.87
N GLY A 25 12.75 26.27 25.41
CA GLY A 25 12.74 27.58 24.78
C GLY A 25 12.16 28.66 25.70
N SER A 26 12.49 28.56 26.99
CA SER A 26 12.35 29.58 28.06
C SER A 26 11.14 30.54 28.03
N CYS A 27 10.08 30.19 28.75
CA CYS A 27 9.29 31.15 29.53
C CYS A 27 8.93 30.52 30.90
N PRO A 28 9.26 31.17 32.03
CA PRO A 28 8.92 30.65 33.36
C PRO A 28 7.40 30.66 33.55
N VAL A 29 6.84 29.49 33.87
CA VAL A 29 5.44 29.33 34.25
C VAL A 29 5.25 29.87 35.66
N HIS A 30 4.80 31.12 35.77
CA HIS A 30 4.09 31.56 36.97
C HIS A 30 2.64 31.04 36.87
N ALA A 31 2.43 29.78 37.25
CA ALA A 31 1.09 29.32 37.56
C ALA A 31 0.72 29.93 38.92
N ALA A 32 -0.05 31.01 38.91
CA ALA A 32 -0.74 31.43 40.12
C ALA A 32 -1.53 30.23 40.67
N VAL A 33 -1.39 29.95 41.97
CA VAL A 33 -2.19 28.93 42.66
C VAL A 33 -3.65 29.35 42.52
N THR A 34 -4.35 28.72 41.58
CA THR A 34 -5.76 29.01 41.29
C THR A 34 -6.57 27.85 41.84
N THR A 35 -7.56 28.18 42.67
CA THR A 35 -8.53 27.23 43.19
C THR A 35 -9.51 26.83 42.08
N ASN A 36 -10.04 25.62 42.13
CA ASN A 36 -11.04 25.15 41.17
C ASN A 36 -12.42 25.20 41.83
N VAL A 37 -13.42 25.68 41.10
CA VAL A 37 -14.83 25.61 41.47
C VAL A 37 -15.57 24.80 40.41
N THR A 38 -16.45 23.90 40.83
CA THR A 38 -17.06 22.93 39.92
C THR A 38 -18.47 23.36 39.54
N TRP A 39 -18.69 23.56 38.24
CA TRP A 39 -20.02 23.73 37.67
C TRP A 39 -20.59 22.33 37.39
N SER A 40 -21.71 21.99 38.03
CA SER A 40 -22.36 20.68 37.94
C SER A 40 -23.57 20.68 37.00
N GLY A 41 -24.28 21.81 36.90
CA GLY A 41 -25.53 21.94 36.16
C GLY A 41 -26.75 21.36 36.86
N GLY A 42 -26.69 21.24 38.18
CA GLY A 42 -27.74 20.63 39.01
C GLY A 42 -29.14 21.27 38.87
N GLY A 43 -29.25 22.55 38.47
CA GLY A 43 -30.51 23.25 38.22
C GLY A 43 -31.24 22.83 36.93
N GLY A 44 -30.60 22.01 36.09
CA GLY A 44 -31.18 21.49 34.85
C GLY A 44 -31.47 22.58 33.80
N VAL A 45 -32.25 22.22 32.78
CA VAL A 45 -32.56 23.12 31.64
C VAL A 45 -33.43 24.31 32.05
N ALA A 46 -34.19 24.19 33.15
CA ALA A 46 -35.10 25.23 33.62
C ALA A 46 -34.37 26.43 34.27
N ASN A 47 -33.16 26.22 34.81
CA ASN A 47 -32.38 27.27 35.46
C ASN A 47 -30.88 27.12 35.13
N PRO A 48 -30.43 27.41 33.90
CA PRO A 48 -29.06 27.15 33.46
C PRO A 48 -28.03 28.23 33.88
N TYR A 49 -28.42 29.21 34.70
CA TYR A 49 -27.61 30.41 34.95
C TYR A 49 -26.43 30.17 35.90
N TRP A 50 -25.29 30.80 35.62
CA TRP A 50 -24.10 30.79 36.48
C TRP A 50 -24.31 31.47 37.84
N SER A 51 -25.26 32.39 37.96
CA SER A 51 -25.63 33.02 39.24
C SER A 51 -26.46 32.11 40.16
N ALA A 52 -26.97 30.97 39.68
CA ALA A 52 -27.80 30.07 40.48
C ALA A 52 -26.95 29.06 41.27
N GLY A 53 -27.03 29.09 42.59
CA GLY A 53 -26.25 28.22 43.50
C GLY A 53 -26.42 26.72 43.24
N GLU A 54 -27.63 26.29 42.85
CA GLU A 54 -27.95 24.89 42.53
C GLU A 54 -27.17 24.31 41.32
N ASN A 55 -26.55 25.16 40.50
CA ASN A 55 -25.68 24.72 39.39
C ASN A 55 -24.23 24.47 39.79
N TRP A 56 -23.87 24.76 41.04
CA TRP A 56 -22.52 24.61 41.57
C TRP A 56 -22.46 23.46 42.55
N LEU A 57 -21.36 22.70 42.53
CA LEU A 57 -21.20 21.51 43.38
C LEU A 57 -21.31 21.84 44.88
N ASP A 58 -20.83 23.01 45.28
CA ASP A 58 -20.85 23.47 46.68
C ASP A 58 -22.15 24.24 47.03
N GLY A 59 -23.12 24.31 46.12
CA GLY A 59 -24.42 24.95 46.32
C GLY A 59 -24.43 26.48 46.25
N GLU A 60 -23.29 27.12 46.00
CA GLU A 60 -23.16 28.58 45.91
C GLU A 60 -22.32 28.98 44.68
N PRO A 61 -22.69 30.05 43.96
CA PRO A 61 -21.90 30.56 42.85
C PRO A 61 -20.60 31.21 43.36
N PRO A 62 -19.49 31.10 42.61
CA PRO A 62 -18.26 31.82 42.95
C PRO A 62 -18.45 33.33 42.80
N ALA A 63 -17.59 34.11 43.47
CA ALA A 63 -17.54 35.56 43.30
C ALA A 63 -17.29 35.97 41.83
N ASN A 64 -17.73 37.17 41.45
CA ASN A 64 -17.44 37.76 40.13
C ASN A 64 -16.92 39.19 40.33
N PRO A 65 -15.63 39.48 40.06
CA PRO A 65 -14.62 38.60 39.46
C PRO A 65 -14.13 37.49 40.40
N THR A 66 -13.64 36.38 39.86
CA THR A 66 -12.98 35.30 40.61
C THR A 66 -11.63 34.91 39.98
N PRO A 67 -10.59 34.63 40.78
CA PRO A 67 -9.35 34.04 40.28
C PRO A 67 -9.46 32.53 40.04
N SER A 68 -10.56 31.89 40.42
CA SER A 68 -10.73 30.44 40.33
C SER A 68 -10.91 29.96 38.88
N ASN A 69 -10.55 28.70 38.62
CA ASN A 69 -10.94 28.01 37.39
C ASN A 69 -12.33 27.38 37.55
N ILE A 70 -13.21 27.62 36.58
CA ILE A 70 -14.50 26.95 36.48
C ILE A 70 -14.29 25.60 35.80
N VAL A 71 -14.59 24.52 36.52
CA VAL A 71 -14.43 23.13 36.02
C VAL A 71 -15.79 22.52 35.71
N TYR A 72 -15.99 22.12 34.46
CA TYR A 72 -17.13 21.29 34.04
C TYR A 72 -16.76 19.82 34.26
N SER A 73 -17.43 19.12 35.19
CA SER A 73 -17.07 17.73 35.57
C SER A 73 -18.22 16.72 35.55
N THR A 74 -19.41 17.11 35.07
CA THR A 74 -20.59 16.23 35.05
C THR A 74 -20.36 15.01 34.14
N TYR A 75 -20.42 13.81 34.70
CA TYR A 75 -20.12 12.56 34.00
C TYR A 75 -21.19 12.21 32.95
N GLY A 76 -20.80 12.13 31.68
CA GLY A 76 -21.61 11.55 30.61
C GLY A 76 -22.86 12.33 30.18
N GLN A 77 -23.04 13.56 30.66
CA GLN A 77 -24.19 14.41 30.29
C GLN A 77 -23.71 15.70 29.62
N ALA A 78 -24.30 16.01 28.45
CA ALA A 78 -24.18 17.31 27.84
C ALA A 78 -24.90 18.34 28.72
N VAL A 79 -24.26 19.48 28.98
CA VAL A 79 -24.84 20.55 29.80
C VAL A 79 -24.75 21.87 29.07
N THR A 80 -25.71 22.75 29.35
CA THR A 80 -25.72 24.12 28.86
C THR A 80 -25.70 25.06 30.06
N GLY A 81 -24.63 25.85 30.19
CA GLY A 81 -24.55 26.95 31.15
C GLY A 81 -24.87 28.27 30.45
N VAL A 82 -25.51 29.20 31.17
CA VAL A 82 -25.78 30.56 30.70
C VAL A 82 -25.08 31.57 31.63
N VAL A 83 -24.32 32.49 31.05
CA VAL A 83 -23.75 33.63 31.79
C VAL A 83 -24.74 34.81 31.73
N ASP A 84 -25.17 35.30 32.89
CA ASP A 84 -26.20 36.34 33.04
C ASP A 84 -25.65 37.74 33.37
N ALA A 85 -24.33 37.84 33.56
CA ALA A 85 -23.57 39.07 33.76
C ALA A 85 -22.30 39.10 32.88
N ASP A 86 -21.57 40.21 32.83
CA ASP A 86 -20.16 40.12 32.40
C ASP A 86 -19.38 39.42 33.52
N TRP A 87 -18.57 38.43 33.18
CA TRP A 87 -17.83 37.63 34.15
C TRP A 87 -16.33 37.69 33.91
N GLN A 88 -15.56 37.71 34.99
CA GLN A 88 -14.12 37.48 34.94
C GLN A 88 -13.75 36.28 35.81
N VAL A 89 -13.06 35.32 35.20
CA VAL A 89 -12.64 34.07 35.84
C VAL A 89 -11.14 33.85 35.63
N GLY A 90 -10.52 33.06 36.52
CA GLY A 90 -9.16 32.57 36.30
C GLY A 90 -9.11 31.70 35.05
N GLY A 91 -9.95 30.66 34.98
CA GLY A 91 -9.91 29.73 33.86
C GLY A 91 -11.22 29.01 33.61
N ILE A 92 -11.31 28.39 32.43
CA ILE A 92 -12.35 27.42 32.09
C ILE A 92 -11.66 26.09 31.85
N GLN A 93 -12.11 25.04 32.51
CA GLN A 93 -11.58 23.69 32.33
C GLN A 93 -12.71 22.68 32.17
N ILE A 94 -12.50 21.68 31.32
CA ILE A 94 -13.39 20.51 31.21
C ILE A 94 -12.64 19.31 31.78
N GLY A 95 -13.27 18.61 32.73
CA GLY A 95 -12.66 17.61 33.61
C GLY A 95 -12.25 16.30 32.92
N SER A 96 -11.31 15.61 33.58
CA SER A 96 -10.66 14.36 33.18
C SER A 96 -11.53 13.09 33.23
N ALA A 97 -12.82 13.22 33.52
CA ALA A 97 -13.76 12.11 33.71
C ALA A 97 -14.90 12.08 32.66
N SER A 98 -14.97 13.05 31.75
CA SER A 98 -16.03 13.11 30.73
C SER A 98 -15.83 12.06 29.63
N VAL A 99 -16.92 11.38 29.28
CA VAL A 99 -16.99 10.37 28.21
C VAL A 99 -17.66 11.03 27.00
N GLY A 100 -16.88 11.55 26.05
CA GLY A 100 -17.39 11.98 24.74
C GLY A 100 -18.54 13.00 24.75
N THR A 101 -18.55 13.95 25.68
CA THR A 101 -19.67 14.90 25.85
C THR A 101 -19.43 16.22 25.11
N THR A 102 -20.52 16.90 24.74
CA THR A 102 -20.51 18.29 24.27
C THR A 102 -21.11 19.18 25.35
N HIS A 103 -20.33 20.15 25.85
CA HIS A 103 -20.83 21.18 26.76
C HIS A 103 -20.92 22.51 26.02
N THR A 104 -21.98 23.26 26.29
CA THR A 104 -22.21 24.58 25.71
C THR A 104 -22.23 25.64 26.81
N LEU A 105 -21.51 26.73 26.62
CA LEU A 105 -21.61 27.94 27.42
C LEU A 105 -22.17 29.06 26.56
N ASP A 106 -23.44 29.38 26.82
CA ASP A 106 -24.11 30.55 26.26
C ASP A 106 -23.73 31.78 27.09
N LEU A 107 -23.13 32.77 26.44
CA LEU A 107 -22.66 33.99 27.09
C LEU A 107 -23.77 35.05 27.22
N GLY A 108 -24.99 34.81 26.74
CA GLY A 108 -26.14 35.71 26.96
C GLY A 108 -25.97 37.12 26.38
N GLY A 109 -25.13 37.28 25.36
CA GLY A 109 -24.70 38.57 24.80
C GLY A 109 -23.64 39.30 25.63
N ARG A 110 -23.10 38.68 26.68
CA ARG A 110 -22.14 39.24 27.64
C ARG A 110 -20.70 38.90 27.30
N THR A 111 -19.77 39.46 28.08
CA THR A 111 -18.34 39.22 27.99
C THR A 111 -17.86 38.31 29.11
N LEU A 112 -17.21 37.21 28.74
CA LEU A 112 -16.46 36.34 29.65
C LEU A 112 -14.96 36.60 29.47
N THR A 113 -14.32 37.20 30.48
CA THR A 113 -12.88 37.43 30.54
C THR A 113 -12.19 36.27 31.25
N VAL A 114 -11.26 35.61 30.55
CA VAL A 114 -10.45 34.51 31.09
C VAL A 114 -9.01 34.99 31.27
N THR A 115 -8.55 35.10 32.52
CA THR A 115 -7.25 35.73 32.84
C THR A 115 -6.08 34.77 32.95
N ASN A 116 -6.34 33.45 33.01
CA ASN A 116 -5.34 32.39 33.05
C ASN A 116 -5.51 31.44 31.87
N ARG A 117 -6.50 30.53 31.85
CA ARG A 117 -6.56 29.55 30.74
C ARG A 117 -7.94 29.02 30.40
N ILE A 118 -8.15 28.74 29.12
CA ILE A 118 -9.17 27.82 28.63
C ILE A 118 -8.47 26.49 28.34
N ARG A 119 -8.90 25.42 29.01
CA ARG A 119 -8.27 24.10 28.89
C ARG A 119 -9.32 23.00 28.69
N ILE A 120 -9.23 22.29 27.57
CA ILE A 120 -9.90 21.00 27.41
C ILE A 120 -8.94 19.92 27.91
N VAL A 121 -9.32 19.13 28.91
CA VAL A 121 -8.51 18.02 29.46
C VAL A 121 -8.97 16.69 28.86
N SER A 122 -8.02 15.76 28.67
CA SER A 122 -8.25 14.40 28.21
C SER A 122 -9.40 13.72 28.96
N GLY A 123 -10.42 13.27 28.22
CA GLY A 123 -11.28 12.17 28.67
C GLY A 123 -10.55 10.83 28.57
N TYR A 124 -11.23 9.73 28.94
CA TYR A 124 -10.76 8.37 28.67
C TYR A 124 -10.30 8.23 27.20
N GLN A 125 -9.27 7.42 26.94
CA GLN A 125 -8.53 7.36 25.65
C GLN A 125 -9.36 7.05 24.39
N SER A 126 -10.68 6.85 24.49
CA SER A 126 -11.60 6.41 23.44
C SER A 126 -12.73 7.38 23.08
N MET A 127 -12.79 8.63 23.59
CA MET A 127 -13.83 9.60 23.21
C MET A 127 -13.39 11.07 23.34
N ALA A 128 -13.74 11.93 22.36
CA ALA A 128 -13.36 13.36 22.34
C ALA A 128 -14.41 14.26 23.03
N ASN A 129 -13.95 15.18 23.89
CA ASN A 129 -14.81 16.19 24.51
C ASN A 129 -14.95 17.42 23.61
N THR A 130 -16.14 18.00 23.53
CA THR A 130 -16.38 19.24 22.79
C THR A 130 -16.85 20.35 23.73
N PHE A 131 -16.26 21.55 23.60
CA PHE A 131 -16.74 22.75 24.28
C PHE A 131 -17.18 23.79 23.28
N VAL A 132 -18.36 24.34 23.49
CA VAL A 132 -18.95 25.34 22.59
C VAL A 132 -19.17 26.63 23.37
N PHE A 133 -18.56 27.73 22.94
CA PHE A 133 -18.97 29.07 23.34
C PHE A 133 -20.00 29.60 22.33
N SER A 134 -21.08 30.21 22.81
CA SER A 134 -22.10 30.82 21.95
C SER A 134 -22.56 32.18 22.48
N ASN A 135 -23.10 33.02 21.59
CA ASN A 135 -23.90 34.21 21.92
C ASN A 135 -23.24 35.17 22.93
N GLY A 136 -22.14 35.82 22.54
CA GLY A 136 -21.40 36.81 23.36
C GLY A 136 -19.90 36.81 23.06
N THR A 137 -19.11 37.45 23.92
CA THR A 137 -17.66 37.65 23.73
C THR A 137 -16.83 36.85 24.72
N VAL A 138 -15.88 36.06 24.22
CA VAL A 138 -14.81 35.47 25.05
C VAL A 138 -13.56 36.33 24.92
N ARG A 139 -13.12 36.93 26.02
CA ARG A 139 -11.87 37.70 26.09
C ARG A 139 -10.77 36.87 26.72
N LEU A 140 -9.68 36.65 25.97
CA LEU A 140 -8.49 35.93 26.43
C LEU A 140 -7.43 36.91 26.95
N GLY A 141 -7.23 36.91 28.27
CA GLY A 141 -6.25 37.72 28.96
C GLY A 141 -6.75 39.12 29.34
N SER A 142 -5.93 39.84 30.10
CA SER A 142 -6.12 41.22 30.53
C SER A 142 -4.78 41.98 30.56
N ASP A 143 -4.80 43.28 30.88
CA ASP A 143 -3.62 44.18 30.85
C ASP A 143 -2.44 43.71 31.72
N GLY A 144 -2.68 42.84 32.70
CA GLY A 144 -1.64 42.28 33.58
C GLY A 144 -1.59 40.76 33.64
N SER A 145 -2.40 40.05 32.86
CA SER A 145 -2.51 38.59 32.96
C SER A 145 -2.67 37.97 31.58
N PRO A 146 -1.62 37.38 31.02
CA PRO A 146 -1.71 36.76 29.71
C PRO A 146 -2.40 35.39 29.84
N ALA A 147 -3.19 35.01 28.85
CA ALA A 147 -4.01 33.80 28.91
C ALA A 147 -3.62 32.73 27.88
N TRP A 148 -3.86 31.46 28.23
CA TRP A 148 -3.64 30.30 27.36
C TRP A 148 -4.96 29.73 26.84
N LEU A 149 -4.99 29.35 25.57
CA LEU A 149 -6.05 28.52 24.99
C LEU A 149 -5.42 27.17 24.63
N GLU A 150 -5.82 26.12 25.35
CA GLU A 150 -5.20 24.80 25.29
C GLU A 150 -6.24 23.72 25.00
N VAL A 151 -6.12 23.08 23.84
CA VAL A 151 -6.90 21.90 23.49
C VAL A 151 -6.03 20.66 23.64
N ASN A 152 -6.09 20.01 24.81
CA ASN A 152 -5.39 18.74 25.03
C ASN A 152 -6.22 17.58 24.49
N PRO A 153 -5.58 16.48 24.08
CA PRO A 153 -6.26 15.41 23.38
C PRO A 153 -6.98 14.44 24.33
N PRO A 154 -8.10 13.83 23.90
CA PRO A 154 -8.87 14.15 22.69
C PRO A 154 -9.88 15.30 22.97
N GLY A 155 -9.84 16.40 22.21
CA GLY A 155 -10.65 17.58 22.51
C GLY A 155 -10.94 18.49 21.31
N ASN A 156 -12.14 19.08 21.29
CA ASN A 156 -12.59 20.05 20.29
C ASN A 156 -13.09 21.32 21.00
N LEU A 157 -12.50 22.47 20.68
CA LEU A 157 -13.00 23.77 21.12
C LEU A 157 -13.69 24.47 19.96
N ARG A 158 -14.92 24.94 20.17
CA ARG A 158 -15.71 25.63 19.15
C ARG A 158 -16.21 26.97 19.66
N PHE A 159 -16.07 27.99 18.83
CA PHE A 159 -16.77 29.26 18.96
C PHE A 159 -17.90 29.25 17.94
N ALA A 160 -19.14 29.20 18.40
CA ALA A 160 -20.31 29.07 17.53
C ALA A 160 -20.51 30.33 16.67
N ALA A 161 -21.32 30.20 15.62
CA ALA A 161 -21.68 31.35 14.79
C ALA A 161 -22.34 32.45 15.64
N GLY A 162 -21.88 33.70 15.48
CA GLY A 162 -22.33 34.83 16.30
C GLY A 162 -21.65 34.96 17.67
N CYS A 163 -20.72 34.06 18.03
CA CYS A 163 -19.80 34.28 19.15
C CYS A 163 -18.60 35.13 18.71
N ARG A 164 -18.09 35.96 19.62
CA ARG A 164 -16.93 36.84 19.39
C ARG A 164 -15.74 36.34 20.21
N LEU A 165 -14.57 36.23 19.60
CA LEU A 165 -13.31 35.93 20.28
C LEU A 165 -12.41 37.17 20.27
N GLU A 166 -12.07 37.65 21.45
CA GLU A 166 -11.13 38.76 21.66
C GLU A 166 -9.82 38.22 22.23
N THR A 167 -8.77 38.18 21.42
CA THR A 167 -7.41 37.81 21.87
C THR A 167 -6.68 39.02 22.45
N TYR A 168 -7.12 39.49 23.62
CA TYR A 168 -6.62 40.71 24.24
C TYR A 168 -5.14 40.62 24.67
N ASN A 169 -4.79 39.56 25.41
CA ASN A 169 -3.42 39.26 25.82
C ASN A 169 -3.18 37.74 25.81
N ALA A 170 -3.26 37.14 24.63
CA ALA A 170 -3.11 35.68 24.48
C ALA A 170 -1.62 35.27 24.47
N GLN A 171 -1.20 34.51 25.48
CA GLN A 171 0.14 33.97 25.57
C GLN A 171 0.38 32.86 24.55
N CYS A 172 -0.53 31.88 24.51
CA CYS A 172 -0.36 30.70 23.67
C CYS A 172 -1.72 30.16 23.25
N ILE A 173 -1.86 29.89 21.95
CA ILE A 173 -2.95 29.12 21.37
C ILE A 173 -2.37 27.79 20.93
N THR A 174 -2.82 26.70 21.56
CA THR A 174 -2.25 25.36 21.33
C THR A 174 -3.30 24.28 21.20
N GLY A 175 -3.02 23.32 20.33
CA GLY A 175 -3.83 22.13 20.11
C GLY A 175 -2.93 20.92 19.91
N ALA A 176 -3.14 19.88 20.73
CA ALA A 176 -2.35 18.66 20.70
C ALA A 176 -3.27 17.46 20.40
N PRO A 177 -2.94 16.58 19.42
CA PRO A 177 -3.67 15.32 19.20
C PRO A 177 -3.11 14.18 20.07
N ASN A 178 -3.81 13.03 20.12
CA ASN A 178 -3.28 11.77 20.70
C ASN A 178 -3.35 10.61 19.70
N ALA A 179 -2.90 9.43 20.12
CA ALA A 179 -2.88 8.20 19.31
C ALA A 179 -4.24 7.81 18.69
N TYR A 180 -5.37 8.29 19.22
CA TYR A 180 -6.71 7.83 18.83
C TYR A 180 -7.62 8.91 18.22
N TYR A 181 -7.35 10.21 18.43
CA TYR A 181 -8.22 11.29 17.95
C TYR A 181 -7.47 12.55 17.56
N ASN A 182 -8.09 13.29 16.63
CA ASN A 182 -7.72 14.66 16.30
C ASN A 182 -8.09 15.62 17.43
N SER A 183 -7.45 16.78 17.44
CA SER A 183 -7.92 17.95 18.19
C SER A 183 -8.23 19.09 17.24
N SER A 184 -9.21 19.92 17.60
CA SER A 184 -9.56 21.09 16.79
C SER A 184 -9.89 22.33 17.60
N ILE A 185 -9.47 23.48 17.07
CA ILE A 185 -10.00 24.80 17.42
C ILE A 185 -10.84 25.26 16.23
N ASP A 186 -12.13 25.52 16.44
CA ASP A 186 -13.09 25.84 15.38
C ASP A 186 -13.67 27.24 15.58
N LEU A 187 -13.33 28.16 14.66
CA LEU A 187 -13.83 29.54 14.61
C LEU A 187 -14.77 29.77 13.41
N ARG A 188 -15.28 28.71 12.75
CA ARG A 188 -16.14 28.87 11.58
C ARG A 188 -17.43 29.61 11.94
N GLY A 189 -17.62 30.78 11.33
CA GLY A 189 -18.76 31.68 11.60
C GLY A 189 -18.65 32.54 12.86
N ALA A 190 -17.56 32.43 13.63
CA ALA A 190 -17.29 33.31 14.76
C ALA A 190 -16.66 34.64 14.30
N GLU A 191 -16.85 35.69 15.09
CA GLU A 191 -16.17 36.98 14.87
C GLU A 191 -14.87 37.02 15.67
N VAL A 192 -13.76 37.42 15.06
CA VAL A 192 -12.55 37.77 15.82
C VAL A 192 -12.56 39.28 16.03
N VAL A 193 -12.59 39.72 17.29
CA VAL A 193 -12.71 41.15 17.63
C VAL A 193 -11.51 41.91 17.07
N GLY A 194 -11.78 42.99 16.33
CA GLY A 194 -10.74 43.77 15.63
C GLY A 194 -10.21 43.10 14.34
N GLY A 195 -10.72 41.92 13.97
CA GLY A 195 -10.35 41.20 12.76
C GLY A 195 -8.98 40.52 12.81
N VAL A 196 -8.23 40.61 13.92
CA VAL A 196 -6.88 40.03 14.02
C VAL A 196 -6.81 39.08 15.20
N LEU A 197 -6.44 37.82 14.92
CA LEU A 197 -6.14 36.83 15.95
C LEU A 197 -4.70 37.03 16.41
N HIS A 198 -4.52 37.63 17.58
CA HIS A 198 -3.21 37.88 18.18
C HIS A 198 -2.83 36.76 19.16
N ALA A 199 -1.59 36.28 19.08
CA ALA A 199 -1.02 35.42 20.11
C ALA A 199 0.50 35.62 20.19
N ARG A 200 1.10 35.41 21.37
CA ARG A 200 2.55 35.34 21.46
C ARG A 200 3.07 34.04 20.83
N GLN A 201 2.39 32.93 21.07
CA GLN A 201 2.71 31.63 20.46
C GLN A 201 1.46 30.98 19.86
N LEU A 202 1.62 30.36 18.70
CA LEU A 202 0.63 29.48 18.08
C LEU A 202 1.32 28.16 17.77
N VAL A 203 0.90 27.09 18.45
CA VAL A 203 1.56 25.77 18.37
C VAL A 203 0.51 24.69 18.18
N LEU A 204 0.45 24.12 16.98
CA LEU A 204 -0.42 23.00 16.66
C LEU A 204 0.44 21.75 16.47
N GLY A 205 0.29 20.81 17.41
CA GLY A 205 1.09 19.61 17.52
C GLY A 205 1.17 19.09 18.96
N SER A 206 1.78 17.92 19.14
CA SER A 206 1.95 17.20 20.39
C SER A 206 3.38 16.66 20.47
N PRO A 207 4.07 16.79 21.62
CA PRO A 207 5.36 16.13 21.82
C PRO A 207 5.24 14.60 21.91
N TRP A 208 4.01 14.06 21.95
CA TRP A 208 3.75 12.63 22.06
C TRP A 208 3.45 11.99 20.69
N SER A 209 3.70 10.68 20.57
CA SER A 209 3.30 9.90 19.40
C SER A 209 1.79 9.93 19.20
N SER A 210 1.35 10.24 17.99
CA SER A 210 -0.05 10.39 17.60
C SER A 210 -0.30 9.70 16.26
N TRP A 211 -1.53 9.26 15.99
CA TRP A 211 -1.92 8.85 14.62
C TRP A 211 -2.79 9.92 13.94
N PHE A 212 -3.09 11.00 14.66
CA PHE A 212 -4.04 12.04 14.32
C PHE A 212 -3.42 13.43 14.44
N GLY A 213 -4.07 14.44 13.84
CA GLY A 213 -3.56 15.80 13.75
C GLY A 213 -4.32 16.82 14.59
N ALA A 214 -3.68 17.94 14.91
CA ALA A 214 -4.34 19.16 15.38
C ALA A 214 -4.76 20.05 14.20
N ARG A 215 -5.96 20.62 14.26
CA ARG A 215 -6.51 21.47 13.20
C ARG A 215 -7.05 22.78 13.75
N PHE A 216 -6.90 23.84 12.97
CA PHE A 216 -7.51 25.13 13.26
C PHE A 216 -8.47 25.47 12.12
N PHE A 217 -9.77 25.40 12.39
CA PHE A 217 -10.80 25.65 11.39
C PHE A 217 -11.23 27.11 11.37
N ILE A 218 -11.15 27.69 10.18
CA ILE A 218 -11.63 29.04 9.83
C ILE A 218 -12.28 28.94 8.45
N ASN A 219 -13.28 29.75 8.16
CA ASN A 219 -13.90 29.81 6.84
C ASN A 219 -14.15 31.26 6.41
N SER A 220 -14.74 31.46 5.24
CA SER A 220 -15.09 32.81 4.74
C SER A 220 -16.04 33.59 5.64
N ASN A 221 -16.78 32.90 6.53
CA ASN A 221 -17.70 33.53 7.48
C ASN A 221 -17.03 33.85 8.82
N THR A 222 -15.79 33.42 9.04
CA THR A 222 -14.99 33.88 10.18
C THR A 222 -14.55 35.31 9.88
N ALA A 223 -15.00 36.29 10.66
CA ALA A 223 -14.63 37.70 10.47
C ALA A 223 -13.17 37.93 10.94
N LEU A 224 -12.22 37.47 10.13
CA LEU A 224 -10.78 37.45 10.38
C LEU A 224 -10.05 37.96 9.14
N SER A 225 -9.18 38.95 9.31
CA SER A 225 -8.33 39.52 8.27
C SER A 225 -6.85 39.16 8.45
N ALA A 226 -6.42 38.79 9.66
CA ALA A 226 -5.05 38.32 9.89
C ALA A 226 -4.88 37.39 11.10
N ILE A 227 -3.93 36.46 10.98
CA ILE A 227 -3.36 35.74 12.13
C ILE A 227 -1.99 36.35 12.43
N SER A 228 -1.79 36.81 13.67
CA SER A 228 -0.60 37.54 14.09
C SER A 228 0.08 36.85 15.28
N VAL A 229 1.31 36.36 15.08
CA VAL A 229 2.06 35.60 16.08
C VAL A 229 3.40 36.25 16.34
N SER A 230 3.66 36.72 17.57
CA SER A 230 4.84 37.56 17.84
C SER A 230 6.13 36.82 18.20
N ASN A 231 6.08 35.56 18.64
CA ASN A 231 7.27 34.82 19.12
C ASN A 231 7.48 33.46 18.44
N ARG A 232 6.49 32.55 18.45
CA ARG A 232 6.65 31.22 17.83
C ARG A 232 5.39 30.77 17.11
N PHE A 233 5.53 30.49 15.82
CA PHE A 233 4.54 29.83 14.99
C PHE A 233 5.01 28.41 14.69
N SER A 234 4.28 27.39 15.13
CA SER A 234 4.63 26.00 14.89
C SER A 234 3.38 25.21 14.49
N LEU A 235 3.45 24.56 13.34
CA LEU A 235 2.40 23.69 12.82
C LEU A 235 3.04 22.35 12.48
N GLY A 236 2.46 21.25 12.94
CA GLY A 236 2.98 19.94 12.60
C GLY A 236 4.03 19.41 13.57
N ARG A 237 4.02 19.87 14.83
CA ARG A 237 5.00 19.47 15.85
C ARG A 237 4.63 18.13 16.47
N VAL A 238 4.92 16.99 15.83
CA VAL A 238 4.38 15.66 16.23
C VAL A 238 5.09 14.49 15.57
N ASN A 239 4.91 13.30 16.16
CA ASN A 239 5.16 11.99 15.55
C ASN A 239 3.82 11.42 15.04
N VAL A 240 3.42 11.70 13.78
CA VAL A 240 2.10 11.32 13.19
C VAL A 240 2.20 10.15 12.21
N ASN A 241 1.14 9.34 12.09
CA ASN A 241 0.89 8.42 10.97
C ASN A 241 0.05 9.10 9.86
N ASP A 242 -0.01 8.48 8.66
CA ASP A 242 -0.61 9.00 7.40
C ASP A 242 -2.06 9.54 7.49
N ASN A 243 -2.80 9.31 8.58
CA ASN A 243 -4.23 9.60 8.69
C ASN A 243 -4.57 10.99 9.31
N GLY A 244 -3.59 11.74 9.81
CA GLY A 244 -3.83 12.94 10.63
C GLY A 244 -3.23 14.26 10.11
N PRO A 245 -3.66 14.82 8.96
CA PRO A 245 -3.11 16.07 8.44
C PRO A 245 -3.38 17.26 9.38
N GLN A 246 -2.37 18.12 9.52
CA GLN A 246 -2.44 19.36 10.31
C GLN A 246 -2.46 20.58 9.39
N TYR A 247 -3.41 21.48 9.62
CA TYR A 247 -3.57 22.70 8.84
C TYR A 247 -4.34 23.78 9.60
N ILE A 248 -4.23 24.99 9.09
CA ILE A 248 -5.07 26.13 9.43
C ILE A 248 -5.86 26.48 8.16
N GLY A 249 -7.19 26.37 8.20
CA GLY A 249 -8.02 26.62 7.02
C GLY A 249 -9.41 26.01 7.08
N ASP A 250 -10.14 26.14 5.98
CA ASP A 250 -11.52 25.70 5.84
C ASP A 250 -11.57 24.21 5.45
N PRO A 251 -12.13 23.32 6.27
CA PRO A 251 -12.33 21.92 5.88
C PRO A 251 -13.27 21.72 4.69
N ALA A 252 -14.07 22.72 4.29
CA ALA A 252 -14.93 22.66 3.11
C ALA A 252 -14.20 23.08 1.82
N ASP A 253 -13.21 23.97 1.90
CA ASP A 253 -12.36 24.35 0.77
C ASP A 253 -11.02 23.64 0.88
N THR A 254 -10.87 22.56 0.12
CA THR A 254 -9.75 21.63 0.32
C THR A 254 -8.76 21.60 -0.85
N PHE A 255 -7.55 21.14 -0.54
CA PHE A 255 -6.58 20.73 -1.52
C PHE A 255 -5.90 19.42 -1.10
N THR A 256 -5.47 18.65 -2.09
CA THR A 256 -4.69 17.43 -1.87
C THR A 256 -3.21 17.75 -2.04
N TRP A 257 -2.40 17.31 -1.09
CA TRP A 257 -0.95 17.33 -1.19
C TRP A 257 -0.41 16.08 -0.52
N ASP A 258 0.52 15.40 -1.20
CA ASP A 258 1.22 14.26 -0.65
C ASP A 258 0.29 13.14 -0.13
N GLY A 259 -0.83 12.89 -0.84
CA GLY A 259 -1.79 11.84 -0.50
C GLY A 259 -2.78 12.17 0.63
N CYS A 260 -2.72 13.37 1.22
CA CYS A 260 -3.65 13.82 2.26
C CYS A 260 -4.44 15.06 1.82
N THR A 261 -5.61 15.26 2.45
CA THR A 261 -6.49 16.41 2.22
C THR A 261 -6.33 17.44 3.34
N PHE A 262 -6.15 18.70 2.97
CA PHE A 262 -6.01 19.84 3.87
C PHE A 262 -7.02 20.93 3.52
N GLY A 263 -7.41 21.73 4.50
CA GLY A 263 -8.20 22.94 4.28
C GLY A 263 -7.34 24.12 3.85
N CYS A 264 -7.92 25.00 3.03
CA CYS A 264 -7.28 26.21 2.56
C CYS A 264 -7.54 27.40 3.48
N LEU A 265 -6.57 28.32 3.55
CA LEU A 265 -6.74 29.62 4.19
C LEU A 265 -7.78 30.43 3.40
N PRO A 266 -8.82 31.00 4.05
CA PRO A 266 -9.81 31.83 3.39
C PRO A 266 -9.20 33.04 2.68
N THR A 267 -9.84 33.49 1.60
CA THR A 267 -9.39 34.65 0.81
C THR A 267 -9.27 35.90 1.67
N GLY A 268 -8.16 36.64 1.52
CA GLY A 268 -7.93 37.91 2.22
C GLY A 268 -7.31 37.79 3.61
N VAL A 269 -7.16 36.59 4.17
CA VAL A 269 -6.53 36.39 5.48
C VAL A 269 -5.01 36.50 5.36
N SER A 270 -4.43 37.45 6.08
CA SER A 270 -2.98 37.67 6.14
C SER A 270 -2.31 36.81 7.23
N LEU A 271 -1.04 36.48 7.04
CA LEU A 271 -0.21 35.80 8.04
C LEU A 271 0.94 36.72 8.47
N ARG A 272 0.99 37.06 9.75
CA ARG A 272 2.01 37.94 10.35
C ARG A 272 2.76 37.17 11.43
N VAL A 273 4.07 36.97 11.26
CA VAL A 273 4.90 36.20 12.20
C VAL A 273 6.15 36.99 12.56
N GLY A 274 6.35 37.24 13.85
CA GLY A 274 7.30 38.24 14.36
C GLY A 274 6.71 39.64 14.41
N VAL A 275 7.42 40.57 15.05
CA VAL A 275 6.97 41.96 15.23
C VAL A 275 7.76 42.90 14.34
N ASP A 276 9.08 42.85 14.46
CA ASP A 276 10.03 43.72 13.74
C ASP A 276 11.43 43.06 13.70
N ALA A 277 12.40 43.75 13.11
CA ALA A 277 13.76 43.25 12.97
C ALA A 277 14.50 43.02 14.31
N ALA A 278 14.08 43.67 15.40
CA ALA A 278 14.62 43.47 16.76
C ALA A 278 13.89 42.36 17.52
N ASN A 279 12.63 42.10 17.18
CA ASN A 279 11.70 41.17 17.84
C ASN A 279 11.22 40.10 16.85
N ARG A 280 12.15 39.23 16.47
CA ARG A 280 11.93 38.16 15.50
C ARG A 280 11.34 36.91 16.13
N ALA A 281 10.57 36.16 15.34
CA ALA A 281 9.93 34.91 15.73
C ALA A 281 10.56 33.68 15.06
N ASP A 282 10.25 32.49 15.57
CA ASP A 282 10.51 31.22 14.88
C ASP A 282 9.25 30.72 14.18
N MET A 283 9.38 30.29 12.93
CA MET A 283 8.33 29.64 12.15
C MET A 283 8.76 28.23 11.73
N LEU A 284 8.02 27.23 12.21
CA LEU A 284 8.35 25.81 12.00
C LEU A 284 7.14 25.08 11.42
N ILE A 285 7.32 24.47 10.25
CA ILE A 285 6.28 23.71 9.55
C ILE A 285 6.73 22.26 9.41
N ALA A 286 5.93 21.34 9.98
CA ALA A 286 6.22 19.91 10.14
C ALA A 286 7.53 19.67 10.92
N GLU A 287 7.47 19.86 12.24
CA GLU A 287 8.58 19.59 13.17
C GLU A 287 8.45 18.19 13.79
N ASP A 288 9.38 17.28 13.50
CA ASP A 288 9.41 15.94 14.06
C ASP A 288 10.30 15.88 15.32
N LEU A 289 9.68 15.62 16.48
CA LEU A 289 10.32 15.67 17.80
C LEU A 289 10.99 14.36 18.26
N GLU A 290 10.38 13.18 18.11
CA GLU A 290 10.98 11.88 18.49
C GLU A 290 10.05 10.71 18.12
N GLY A 291 10.17 10.16 16.90
CA GLY A 291 9.14 9.27 16.39
C GLY A 291 9.42 8.36 15.21
N HIS A 292 8.59 7.34 15.04
CA HIS A 292 8.68 6.28 14.01
C HIS A 292 7.93 6.59 12.71
N SER A 293 7.33 7.78 12.55
CA SER A 293 6.40 8.05 11.45
C SER A 293 6.31 9.50 10.98
N ARG A 294 5.71 9.68 9.79
CA ARG A 294 5.63 10.88 8.94
C ARG A 294 4.87 12.07 9.56
N ALA A 295 5.57 13.11 10.00
CA ALA A 295 4.94 14.38 10.42
C ALA A 295 4.45 15.19 9.20
N LEU A 296 3.16 15.50 9.13
CA LEU A 296 2.56 16.15 7.94
C LEU A 296 1.78 17.42 8.30
N ALA A 297 2.18 18.56 7.72
CA ALA A 297 1.56 19.85 7.95
C ALA A 297 1.57 20.75 6.71
N ALA A 298 0.48 21.49 6.50
CA ALA A 298 0.38 22.40 5.37
C ALA A 298 -0.43 23.67 5.68
N ILE A 299 -0.03 24.76 5.02
CA ILE A 299 -0.80 26.00 4.91
C ILE A 299 -0.85 26.37 3.43
N ARG A 300 -2.05 26.66 2.92
CA ARG A 300 -2.23 27.10 1.53
C ARG A 300 -3.22 28.26 1.43
N ALA A 301 -2.78 29.36 0.83
CA ALA A 301 -3.65 30.49 0.50
C ALA A 301 -4.39 30.28 -0.83
N ARG A 302 -5.60 30.84 -0.92
CA ARG A 302 -6.42 30.87 -2.16
C ARG A 302 -6.36 32.16 -2.95
N GLY A 303 -6.10 33.28 -2.27
CA GLY A 303 -6.21 34.61 -2.86
C GLY A 303 -6.19 35.69 -1.78
N GLY A 304 -5.73 36.89 -2.10
CA GLY A 304 -5.84 38.03 -1.20
C GLY A 304 -4.92 37.98 0.03
N GLY A 305 -4.79 39.12 0.70
CA GLY A 305 -4.02 39.22 1.95
C GLY A 305 -2.51 39.23 1.72
N ALA A 306 -1.74 39.31 2.80
CA ALA A 306 -0.28 39.39 2.73
C ALA A 306 0.41 38.47 3.73
N PHE A 307 1.63 38.04 3.37
CA PHE A 307 2.56 37.41 4.30
C PHE A 307 3.57 38.43 4.82
N THR A 308 3.74 38.51 6.13
CA THR A 308 4.77 39.33 6.78
C THR A 308 5.52 38.49 7.79
N GLY A 309 6.83 38.30 7.59
CA GLY A 309 7.68 37.52 8.48
C GLY A 309 8.90 38.32 8.93
N TYR A 310 9.04 38.56 10.24
CA TYR A 310 10.31 38.92 10.87
C TYR A 310 10.80 37.70 11.65
N LEU A 311 11.65 36.91 11.02
CA LEU A 311 11.98 35.57 11.49
C LEU A 311 13.45 35.44 11.87
N THR A 312 13.71 34.77 12.99
CA THR A 312 15.04 34.23 13.28
C THR A 312 15.24 32.98 12.45
N LYS A 313 14.20 32.14 12.37
CA LYS A 313 14.24 30.88 11.64
C LYS A 313 12.92 30.59 10.92
N LEU A 314 13.01 30.21 9.65
CA LEU A 314 11.94 29.54 8.93
C LEU A 314 12.42 28.13 8.57
N HIS A 315 11.82 27.10 9.16
CA HIS A 315 12.19 25.71 8.88
C HIS A 315 10.97 24.91 8.42
N ILE A 316 11.04 24.35 7.21
CA ILE A 316 9.98 23.55 6.61
C ILE A 316 10.50 22.13 6.39
N GLY A 317 9.79 21.15 6.94
CA GLY A 317 10.29 19.77 7.03
C GLY A 317 11.37 19.66 8.12
N ALA A 318 11.10 20.25 9.28
CA ALA A 318 12.05 20.37 10.38
C ALA A 318 12.21 19.04 11.12
N ARG A 319 13.45 18.59 11.25
CA ARG A 319 13.81 17.40 12.03
C ARG A 319 14.53 17.81 13.31
N SER A 320 14.17 17.19 14.43
CA SER A 320 14.96 17.26 15.67
C SER A 320 15.26 15.86 16.22
N GLY A 321 16.53 15.42 16.24
CA GLY A 321 16.97 14.14 16.80
C GLY A 321 17.46 13.09 15.77
N THR A 322 17.86 11.89 16.23
CA THR A 322 18.79 11.01 15.50
C THR A 322 18.20 9.80 14.73
N GLY A 323 17.01 9.28 15.07
CA GLY A 323 16.38 8.10 14.38
C GLY A 323 15.72 8.40 13.03
N VAL A 324 15.37 7.38 12.22
CA VAL A 324 14.78 7.52 10.85
C VAL A 324 13.46 8.31 10.86
N ARG A 325 13.36 9.38 10.05
CA ARG A 325 12.26 10.36 10.12
C ARG A 325 11.78 10.85 8.76
N LYS A 326 10.51 11.26 8.68
CA LYS A 326 9.84 11.68 7.43
C LYS A 326 8.97 12.94 7.61
N PRO A 327 9.51 14.09 8.09
CA PRO A 327 8.75 15.34 8.20
C PRO A 327 8.40 15.89 6.82
N ARG A 328 7.19 16.41 6.65
CA ARG A 328 6.61 16.86 5.39
C ARG A 328 5.82 18.15 5.58
N GLY A 329 6.45 19.27 5.21
CA GLY A 329 5.89 20.61 5.39
C GLY A 329 5.60 21.32 4.07
N LEU A 330 4.45 22.01 4.01
CA LEU A 330 4.10 22.90 2.90
C LEU A 330 3.67 24.28 3.43
N LEU A 331 4.33 25.33 2.95
CA LEU A 331 3.90 26.72 3.11
C LEU A 331 3.65 27.33 1.72
N HIS A 332 2.40 27.27 1.26
CA HIS A 332 2.01 27.68 -0.09
C HIS A 332 1.25 29.01 -0.09
N LEU A 333 1.98 30.12 -0.24
CA LEU A 333 1.46 31.48 -0.13
C LEU A 333 1.36 32.20 -1.49
N GLN A 334 1.66 31.51 -2.59
CA GLN A 334 1.76 32.12 -3.93
C GLN A 334 0.51 32.91 -4.38
N ALA A 335 -0.68 32.55 -3.89
CA ALA A 335 -1.92 33.22 -4.25
C ALA A 335 -2.21 34.50 -3.43
N MET A 336 -1.41 34.81 -2.40
CA MET A 336 -1.54 36.07 -1.67
C MET A 336 -1.12 37.26 -2.54
N ASP A 337 -1.56 38.46 -2.18
CA ASP A 337 -1.30 39.67 -2.97
C ASP A 337 0.16 40.12 -2.86
N SER A 338 0.79 39.88 -1.69
CA SER A 338 2.17 40.26 -1.45
C SER A 338 2.85 39.45 -0.34
N CYS A 339 4.19 39.46 -0.33
CA CYS A 339 4.99 39.04 0.81
C CYS A 339 6.07 40.05 1.19
N PHE A 340 6.33 40.12 2.49
CA PHE A 340 7.54 40.66 3.08
C PHE A 340 8.14 39.61 4.01
N LEU A 341 9.38 39.21 3.78
CA LEU A 341 10.11 38.28 4.64
C LEU A 341 11.47 38.86 4.97
N ASP A 342 11.78 38.96 6.26
CA ASP A 342 13.11 39.24 6.77
C ASP A 342 13.49 38.07 7.68
N CYS A 343 14.47 37.26 7.29
CA CYS A 343 14.79 35.99 7.95
C CYS A 343 16.30 35.81 8.14
N HIS A 344 16.76 35.38 9.32
CA HIS A 344 18.18 35.04 9.47
C HIS A 344 18.52 33.67 8.87
N GLU A 345 17.67 32.66 9.05
CA GLU A 345 17.93 31.29 8.62
C GLU A 345 16.69 30.65 7.96
N LEU A 346 16.79 30.31 6.68
CA LEU A 346 15.80 29.53 5.94
C LEU A 346 16.31 28.12 5.67
N LEU A 347 15.57 27.13 6.17
CA LEU A 347 15.89 25.71 6.04
C LEU A 347 14.71 24.99 5.40
N ILE A 348 14.95 24.30 4.29
CA ILE A 348 13.92 23.53 3.59
C ILE A 348 14.43 22.11 3.38
N ALA A 349 13.86 21.14 4.12
CA ALA A 349 14.17 19.72 4.02
C ALA A 349 15.67 19.40 4.04
N THR A 350 16.39 19.87 5.07
CA THR A 350 17.86 19.88 5.10
C THR A 350 18.51 18.52 5.40
N GLY A 351 17.74 17.51 5.79
CA GLY A 351 18.23 16.15 6.07
C GLY A 351 19.28 16.05 7.19
N ARG A 352 20.02 14.94 7.22
CA ARG A 352 21.19 14.73 8.10
C ARG A 352 22.40 14.21 7.32
N VAL A 353 23.60 14.34 7.91
CA VAL A 353 24.87 13.96 7.28
C VAL A 353 25.03 12.43 7.11
N ASP A 354 24.35 11.62 7.95
CA ASP A 354 24.40 10.15 7.89
C ASP A 354 23.03 9.53 7.54
N ALA A 355 22.31 10.14 6.61
CA ALA A 355 20.92 9.77 6.37
C ALA A 355 20.81 8.33 5.83
N THR A 356 19.90 7.54 6.41
CA THR A 356 19.59 6.23 5.84
C THR A 356 18.78 6.42 4.55
N ALA A 357 18.82 5.44 3.63
CA ALA A 357 18.00 5.50 2.41
C ALA A 357 16.49 5.69 2.68
N THR A 358 16.01 5.33 3.87
CA THR A 358 14.60 5.51 4.29
C THR A 358 14.25 6.90 4.84
N ASP A 359 15.25 7.74 5.16
CA ASP A 359 15.01 9.13 5.58
C ASP A 359 14.39 9.92 4.41
N SER A 360 13.28 10.63 4.65
CA SER A 360 12.51 11.30 3.59
C SER A 360 11.87 12.58 4.08
N GLU A 361 12.68 13.60 4.35
CA GLU A 361 12.24 14.96 4.66
C GLU A 361 11.67 15.65 3.40
N ILE A 362 10.45 16.19 3.44
CA ILE A 362 9.89 17.00 2.35
C ILE A 362 9.56 18.40 2.87
N GLY A 363 9.95 19.43 2.13
CA GLY A 363 9.67 20.82 2.48
C GLY A 363 9.42 21.65 1.24
N GLU A 364 8.36 22.44 1.23
CA GLU A 364 8.04 23.34 0.12
C GLU A 364 7.63 24.73 0.62
N LEU A 365 8.27 25.77 0.07
CA LEU A 365 7.93 27.18 0.27
C LEU A 365 7.50 27.80 -1.05
N TRP A 366 6.32 28.41 -1.10
CA TRP A 366 5.85 29.15 -2.28
C TRP A 366 5.50 30.58 -1.89
N LEU A 367 6.23 31.55 -2.44
CA LEU A 367 6.05 32.97 -2.14
C LEU A 367 5.31 33.70 -3.28
N PRO A 368 4.44 34.66 -2.95
CA PRO A 368 3.83 35.57 -3.92
C PRO A 368 4.81 36.69 -4.31
N ALA A 369 4.34 37.70 -5.03
CA ALA A 369 5.13 38.88 -5.36
C ALA A 369 5.56 39.64 -4.10
N GLY A 370 6.73 40.26 -4.10
CA GLY A 370 7.21 41.04 -2.95
C GLY A 370 8.69 40.85 -2.66
N THR A 371 9.10 41.08 -1.42
CA THR A 371 10.51 41.04 -1.01
C THR A 371 10.76 40.01 0.09
N ALA A 372 11.88 39.30 -0.04
CA ALA A 372 12.39 38.37 0.96
C ALA A 372 13.89 38.60 1.14
N VAL A 373 14.34 38.99 2.32
CA VAL A 373 15.74 39.13 2.69
C VAL A 373 16.08 38.00 3.65
N VAL A 374 17.05 37.16 3.28
CA VAL A 374 17.42 35.98 4.05
C VAL A 374 18.93 35.93 4.29
N GLY A 375 19.34 35.68 5.54
CA GLY A 375 20.75 35.51 5.90
C GLY A 375 21.37 34.28 5.24
N ASN A 376 21.00 33.11 5.76
CA ASN A 376 21.49 31.81 5.32
C ASN A 376 20.35 30.95 4.79
N VAL A 377 20.58 30.28 3.66
CA VAL A 377 19.61 29.41 3.01
C VAL A 377 20.22 28.04 2.75
N VAL A 378 19.50 26.99 3.17
CA VAL A 378 19.84 25.60 2.84
C VAL A 378 18.60 24.88 2.34
N ILE A 379 18.67 24.34 1.12
CA ILE A 379 17.58 23.60 0.50
C ILE A 379 18.05 22.19 0.14
N GLY A 380 17.25 21.20 0.53
CA GLY A 380 17.45 19.79 0.23
C GLY A 380 18.40 19.06 1.19
N ALA A 381 18.35 17.74 1.14
CA ALA A 381 19.11 16.85 2.01
C ALA A 381 20.51 16.52 1.43
N VAL A 382 21.46 16.20 2.31
CA VAL A 382 22.80 15.70 1.92
C VAL A 382 22.69 14.28 1.36
N GLU A 383 21.95 13.43 2.07
CA GLU A 383 21.73 12.01 1.78
C GLU A 383 20.24 11.65 2.02
N GLY A 384 19.84 10.40 1.73
CA GLY A 384 18.45 9.95 1.92
C GLY A 384 17.52 10.31 0.75
N MET A 385 16.21 10.09 0.93
CA MET A 385 15.16 10.25 -0.09
C MET A 385 14.45 11.62 -0.11
N GLY A 386 14.79 12.53 0.82
CA GLY A 386 14.09 13.80 1.02
C GLY A 386 14.19 14.81 -0.14
N TYR A 387 13.29 15.79 -0.18
CA TYR A 387 13.15 16.78 -1.26
C TYR A 387 12.77 18.16 -0.74
N GLY A 388 13.48 19.21 -1.19
CA GLY A 388 13.20 20.60 -0.82
C GLY A 388 12.82 21.46 -2.03
N ARG A 389 11.75 22.26 -1.93
CA ARG A 389 11.33 23.20 -2.99
C ARG A 389 11.20 24.63 -2.49
N LEU A 390 11.69 25.56 -3.29
CA LEU A 390 11.45 27.00 -3.16
C LEU A 390 10.82 27.53 -4.46
N CYS A 391 9.63 28.11 -4.38
CA CYS A 391 8.94 28.72 -5.50
C CYS A 391 8.82 30.23 -5.28
N LEU A 392 9.32 31.01 -6.23
CA LEU A 392 9.29 32.46 -6.26
C LEU A 392 8.39 32.91 -7.42
N SER A 393 7.52 33.87 -7.17
CA SER A 393 6.56 34.36 -8.16
C SER A 393 6.54 35.88 -8.16
N ASN A 394 7.36 36.49 -9.02
CA ASN A 394 7.67 37.93 -8.99
C ASN A 394 8.19 38.39 -7.62
N THR A 395 8.93 37.51 -6.94
CA THR A 395 9.53 37.76 -5.63
C THR A 395 10.99 38.16 -5.81
N ILE A 396 11.43 39.25 -5.18
CA ILE A 396 12.86 39.55 -5.02
C ILE A 396 13.34 38.85 -3.75
N PHE A 397 14.09 37.77 -3.92
CA PHE A 397 14.61 36.94 -2.85
C PHE A 397 16.12 37.18 -2.70
N THR A 398 16.49 38.08 -1.79
CA THR A 398 17.88 38.48 -1.51
C THR A 398 18.49 37.61 -0.43
N VAL A 399 19.67 37.04 -0.70
CA VAL A 399 20.46 36.23 0.22
C VAL A 399 21.72 37.00 0.61
N THR A 400 21.90 37.28 1.90
CA THR A 400 22.96 38.20 2.34
C THR A 400 24.26 37.51 2.72
N ASN A 401 24.23 36.23 3.14
CA ASN A 401 25.43 35.51 3.61
C ASN A 401 25.73 34.22 2.84
N SER A 402 24.80 33.26 2.76
CA SER A 402 25.06 31.98 2.11
C SER A 402 23.80 31.32 1.52
N PHE A 403 23.95 30.73 0.33
CA PHE A 403 22.93 29.94 -0.36
C PHE A 403 23.49 28.58 -0.77
N VAL A 404 22.97 27.51 -0.16
CA VAL A 404 23.41 26.13 -0.40
C VAL A 404 22.29 25.32 -1.04
N LEU A 405 22.56 24.81 -2.24
CA LEU A 405 21.60 24.09 -3.09
C LEU A 405 22.01 22.62 -3.28
N ARG A 406 21.41 21.69 -2.54
CA ARG A 406 21.81 20.26 -2.53
C ARG A 406 21.09 19.39 -3.57
N ARG A 407 21.59 18.18 -3.83
CA ARG A 407 21.17 17.23 -4.90
C ARG A 407 19.66 16.98 -5.08
N ARG A 408 18.86 17.22 -4.05
CA ARG A 408 17.39 17.02 -4.06
C ARG A 408 16.62 18.30 -3.77
N SER A 409 17.19 19.43 -4.16
CA SER A 409 16.53 20.74 -4.11
C SER A 409 16.02 21.17 -5.47
N ASP A 410 14.94 21.95 -5.47
CA ASP A 410 14.31 22.52 -6.65
C ASP A 410 13.89 23.96 -6.38
N VAL A 411 14.43 24.91 -7.12
CA VAL A 411 14.07 26.33 -7.02
C VAL A 411 13.32 26.72 -8.28
N ALA A 412 12.04 27.00 -8.20
CA ALA A 412 11.26 27.52 -9.32
C ALA A 412 11.13 29.03 -9.20
N ILE A 413 11.52 29.76 -10.24
CA ILE A 413 11.48 31.22 -10.31
C ILE A 413 10.56 31.60 -11.46
N ARG A 414 9.51 32.36 -11.17
CA ARG A 414 8.63 32.97 -12.17
C ARG A 414 8.88 34.47 -12.18
N THR A 415 9.31 35.00 -13.33
CA THR A 415 9.73 36.40 -13.50
C THR A 415 8.91 37.07 -14.60
N GLY A 416 8.20 38.15 -14.26
CA GLY A 416 7.42 38.99 -15.18
C GLY A 416 8.28 39.97 -15.98
N ALA A 417 7.67 41.07 -16.44
CA ALA A 417 8.35 42.08 -17.27
C ALA A 417 9.45 42.86 -16.52
N GLN A 418 9.42 42.85 -15.18
CA GLN A 418 10.44 43.45 -14.32
C GLN A 418 11.31 42.36 -13.68
N PRO A 419 12.62 42.61 -13.48
CA PRO A 419 13.51 41.66 -12.84
C PRO A 419 13.09 41.31 -11.42
N ALA A 420 12.92 40.01 -11.19
CA ALA A 420 12.61 39.41 -9.90
C ALA A 420 13.08 37.96 -9.90
N GLY A 421 13.54 37.49 -8.75
CA GLY A 421 14.04 36.14 -8.58
C GLY A 421 15.06 36.05 -7.46
N LEU A 422 16.12 35.28 -7.66
CA LEU A 422 17.14 35.02 -6.66
C LEU A 422 18.31 36.02 -6.77
N ASP A 423 18.63 36.69 -5.67
CA ASP A 423 19.68 37.70 -5.59
C ASP A 423 20.68 37.36 -4.47
N ILE A 424 21.87 36.88 -4.81
CA ILE A 424 22.84 36.35 -3.84
C ILE A 424 24.01 37.33 -3.71
N ALA A 425 24.10 37.97 -2.55
CA ALA A 425 25.16 38.93 -2.26
C ALA A 425 26.49 38.25 -1.90
N ARG A 426 26.45 37.06 -1.28
CA ARG A 426 27.63 36.30 -0.84
C ARG A 426 27.34 34.79 -0.81
N GLY A 427 28.38 34.00 -1.08
CA GLY A 427 28.42 32.56 -0.82
C GLY A 427 27.35 31.74 -1.55
N PHE A 428 27.56 31.44 -2.83
CA PHE A 428 26.74 30.48 -3.58
C PHE A 428 27.45 29.12 -3.65
N SER A 429 26.76 28.05 -3.23
CA SER A 429 27.27 26.68 -3.27
C SER A 429 26.28 25.74 -3.94
N ASP A 430 26.68 25.22 -5.11
CA ASP A 430 25.96 24.17 -5.81
C ASP A 430 26.47 22.79 -5.38
N ALA A 431 25.57 21.99 -4.79
CA ALA A 431 25.79 20.62 -4.37
C ALA A 431 24.80 19.66 -5.07
N GLY A 432 24.39 20.00 -6.31
CA GLY A 432 23.66 19.11 -7.21
C GLY A 432 22.18 19.43 -7.40
N GLY A 433 21.66 20.56 -6.89
CA GLY A 433 20.23 20.88 -6.99
C GLY A 433 19.80 21.43 -8.34
N THR A 434 18.48 21.62 -8.50
CA THR A 434 17.84 22.10 -9.73
C THR A 434 17.23 23.50 -9.52
N VAL A 435 17.30 24.34 -10.54
CA VAL A 435 16.67 25.66 -10.64
C VAL A 435 15.88 25.71 -11.95
N ARG A 436 14.63 26.15 -11.90
CA ARG A 436 13.76 26.32 -13.06
C ARG A 436 13.34 27.76 -13.16
N VAL A 437 13.61 28.39 -14.30
CA VAL A 437 13.28 29.77 -14.56
C VAL A 437 12.18 29.83 -15.62
N PHE A 438 11.09 30.47 -15.25
CA PHE A 438 9.95 30.76 -16.11
C PHE A 438 9.90 32.27 -16.28
N PHE A 439 10.41 32.76 -17.41
CA PHE A 439 10.02 34.09 -17.83
C PHE A 439 8.54 33.98 -18.23
N VAL A 440 7.69 34.87 -17.70
CA VAL A 440 6.24 34.84 -17.98
C VAL A 440 5.81 35.99 -18.89
N GLU A 441 6.62 37.03 -19.02
CA GLU A 441 6.35 38.19 -19.86
C GLU A 441 7.64 38.64 -20.58
N SER A 442 7.49 39.28 -21.75
CA SER A 442 8.64 39.89 -22.44
C SER A 442 9.07 41.17 -21.71
N PRO A 443 10.35 41.31 -21.31
CA PRO A 443 10.81 42.48 -20.57
C PRO A 443 10.99 43.71 -21.46
N ALA A 444 10.63 44.88 -20.93
CA ALA A 444 10.92 46.18 -21.53
C ALA A 444 12.40 46.60 -21.38
N ALA A 445 13.10 46.03 -20.38
CA ALA A 445 14.52 46.27 -20.15
C ALA A 445 15.41 45.44 -21.10
N ALA A 446 16.65 45.91 -21.32
CA ALA A 446 17.66 45.21 -22.12
C ALA A 446 18.03 43.85 -21.51
N THR A 447 18.04 43.74 -20.17
CA THR A 447 18.37 42.52 -19.42
C THR A 447 17.34 42.30 -18.31
N ASN A 448 16.67 41.15 -18.30
CA ASN A 448 15.74 40.73 -17.26
C ASN A 448 16.30 39.55 -16.47
N TRP A 449 16.82 39.81 -15.27
CA TRP A 449 17.47 38.77 -14.47
C TRP A 449 16.46 37.97 -13.66
N ALA A 450 16.69 36.66 -13.58
CA ALA A 450 16.01 35.74 -12.68
C ALA A 450 16.96 35.23 -11.58
N ILE A 451 18.26 35.19 -11.86
CA ILE A 451 19.31 34.93 -10.88
C ILE A 451 20.36 36.03 -11.00
N ARG A 452 20.79 36.56 -9.86
CA ARG A 452 21.86 37.54 -9.72
C ARG A 452 22.81 37.07 -8.63
N ILE A 453 24.11 36.98 -8.91
CA ILE A 453 25.14 36.53 -7.96
C ILE A 453 26.29 37.52 -7.96
N GLN A 454 26.67 38.04 -6.80
CA GLN A 454 27.84 38.89 -6.65
C GLN A 454 29.13 38.09 -6.92
N GLY A 455 30.00 38.63 -7.78
CA GLY A 455 31.24 37.99 -8.23
C GLY A 455 31.07 37.22 -9.54
N ASP A 456 32.16 36.60 -9.99
CA ASP A 456 32.18 35.72 -11.16
C ASP A 456 31.72 34.30 -10.77
N ALA A 457 30.53 33.93 -11.22
CA ALA A 457 29.91 32.63 -11.02
C ALA A 457 29.53 31.97 -12.36
N VAL A 458 30.13 32.42 -13.47
CA VAL A 458 29.78 31.98 -14.83
C VAL A 458 29.93 30.48 -14.97
N ALA A 459 31.08 29.94 -14.57
CA ALA A 459 31.38 28.51 -14.67
C ALA A 459 30.36 27.64 -13.92
N VAL A 460 29.96 28.06 -12.71
CA VAL A 460 28.98 27.32 -11.91
C VAL A 460 27.60 27.33 -12.58
N LEU A 461 27.10 28.51 -12.99
CA LEU A 461 25.77 28.63 -13.61
C LEU A 461 25.70 27.94 -14.98
N GLN A 462 26.78 28.01 -15.77
CA GLN A 462 26.87 27.29 -17.05
C GLN A 462 26.90 25.77 -16.84
N THR A 463 27.64 25.30 -15.84
CA THR A 463 27.66 23.86 -15.47
C THR A 463 26.27 23.38 -15.05
N MET A 464 25.52 24.20 -14.31
CA MET A 464 24.13 23.89 -13.97
C MET A 464 23.22 23.91 -15.20
N TYR A 465 23.35 24.90 -16.08
CA TYR A 465 22.54 25.03 -17.30
C TYR A 465 22.72 23.85 -18.23
N GLY A 466 23.98 23.47 -18.48
CA GLY A 466 24.29 22.32 -19.31
C GLY A 466 23.80 21.01 -18.73
N ALA A 467 23.97 20.80 -17.42
CA ALA A 467 23.56 19.56 -16.76
C ALA A 467 22.02 19.38 -16.69
N GLY A 468 21.23 20.23 -17.35
CA GLY A 468 19.77 20.27 -17.25
C GLY A 468 19.29 20.62 -15.84
N ARG A 469 20.16 21.19 -15.01
CA ARG A 469 19.87 21.58 -13.63
C ARG A 469 19.49 23.04 -13.50
N LEU A 470 19.85 23.90 -14.44
CA LEU A 470 19.27 25.23 -14.61
C LEU A 470 18.44 25.22 -15.89
N ILE A 471 17.12 25.14 -15.74
CA ILE A 471 16.19 24.96 -16.86
C ILE A 471 15.49 26.29 -17.11
N THR A 472 15.39 26.69 -18.36
CA THR A 472 14.57 27.83 -18.77
C THR A 472 13.40 27.39 -19.64
N SER A 473 12.30 28.14 -19.59
CA SER A 473 11.17 27.94 -20.48
C SER A 473 10.55 29.28 -20.86
N GLY A 474 10.05 29.35 -22.09
CA GLY A 474 9.54 30.57 -22.73
C GLY A 474 10.26 30.86 -24.05
N SER A 475 9.52 31.28 -25.06
CA SER A 475 10.05 31.67 -26.38
C SER A 475 9.75 33.15 -26.59
N TYR A 476 10.80 33.96 -26.77
CA TYR A 476 10.69 35.41 -26.90
C TYR A 476 11.39 35.87 -28.18
N PRO A 477 10.68 36.50 -29.13
CA PRO A 477 11.31 36.99 -30.36
C PRO A 477 12.49 37.94 -30.04
N GLY A 478 13.67 37.66 -30.61
CA GLY A 478 14.89 38.49 -30.49
C GLY A 478 15.71 38.27 -29.21
N LYS A 479 15.14 37.65 -28.17
CA LYS A 479 15.77 37.46 -26.85
C LYS A 479 16.04 35.99 -26.55
N VAL A 480 17.15 35.74 -25.85
CA VAL A 480 17.56 34.41 -25.38
C VAL A 480 17.91 34.46 -23.90
N ALA A 481 17.62 33.37 -23.18
CA ALA A 481 18.03 33.22 -21.79
C ALA A 481 19.46 32.68 -21.74
N GLY A 482 20.32 33.28 -20.92
CA GLY A 482 21.71 32.88 -20.83
C GLY A 482 22.42 33.40 -19.59
N VAL A 483 23.67 32.97 -19.42
CA VAL A 483 24.56 33.42 -18.35
C VAL A 483 25.41 34.58 -18.87
N LEU A 484 25.44 35.69 -18.12
CA LEU A 484 26.20 36.90 -18.42
C LEU A 484 27.02 37.30 -17.19
N TYR A 485 28.28 37.66 -17.37
CA TYR A 485 29.06 38.36 -16.36
C TYR A 485 29.23 39.83 -16.73
N ASP A 486 28.79 40.72 -15.85
CA ASP A 486 29.05 42.15 -15.96
C ASP A 486 30.24 42.52 -15.05
N ALA A 487 31.38 42.77 -15.67
CA ALA A 487 32.61 43.17 -15.00
C ALA A 487 32.51 44.55 -14.33
N THR A 488 31.59 45.42 -14.79
CA THR A 488 31.43 46.79 -14.25
C THR A 488 30.74 46.76 -12.89
N SER A 489 29.68 45.97 -12.75
CA SER A 489 29.01 45.73 -11.47
C SER A 489 29.63 44.61 -10.65
N ASN A 490 30.55 43.83 -11.24
CA ASN A 490 31.10 42.59 -10.69
C ASN A 490 30.01 41.59 -10.29
N VAL A 491 29.07 41.33 -11.21
CA VAL A 491 27.89 40.47 -10.95
C VAL A 491 27.69 39.51 -12.11
N THR A 492 27.36 38.27 -11.77
CA THR A 492 26.91 37.25 -12.73
C THR A 492 25.39 37.16 -12.72
N TYR A 493 24.79 37.09 -13.89
CA TYR A 493 23.36 36.98 -14.10
C TYR A 493 23.01 35.69 -14.84
N PHE A 494 21.88 35.09 -14.48
CA PHE A 494 21.09 34.31 -15.43
C PHE A 494 19.86 35.15 -15.81
N ALA A 495 19.80 35.54 -17.07
CA ALA A 495 18.87 36.57 -17.54
C ALA A 495 18.37 36.31 -18.96
N LEU A 496 17.22 36.88 -19.27
CA LEU A 496 16.70 37.02 -20.63
C LEU A 496 17.19 38.35 -21.21
N ALA A 497 17.95 38.30 -22.31
CA ALA A 497 18.53 39.48 -22.99
C ALA A 497 18.56 39.29 -24.51
N GLU A 498 18.91 40.34 -25.26
CA GLU A 498 19.11 40.25 -26.72
C GLU A 498 20.19 39.21 -27.07
N SER A 499 20.01 38.47 -28.16
CA SER A 499 20.92 37.38 -28.58
C SER A 499 22.40 37.79 -28.70
N ASN A 500 22.68 39.03 -29.07
CA ASN A 500 24.03 39.59 -29.19
C ASN A 500 24.66 40.00 -27.84
N ALA A 501 23.91 39.97 -26.75
CA ALA A 501 24.41 40.29 -25.40
C ALA A 501 25.32 39.19 -24.81
N PHE A 502 25.47 38.05 -25.49
CA PHE A 502 26.27 36.90 -25.05
C PHE A 502 27.49 36.64 -25.98
N PRO A 503 28.48 37.56 -26.06
CA PRO A 503 29.54 37.52 -27.08
C PRO A 503 30.56 36.37 -26.95
N ASN A 504 30.60 35.64 -25.82
CA ASN A 504 31.57 34.57 -25.54
C ASN A 504 30.93 33.21 -25.22
N THR A 505 29.78 32.91 -25.80
CA THR A 505 29.08 31.64 -25.51
C THR A 505 29.71 30.50 -26.33
N PRO A 506 30.16 29.38 -25.71
CA PRO A 506 30.79 28.29 -26.43
C PRO A 506 29.89 27.73 -27.54
N VAL A 507 30.49 27.37 -28.68
CA VAL A 507 29.84 26.71 -29.81
C VAL A 507 29.74 25.23 -29.45
N ALA A 508 28.55 24.71 -29.12
CA ALA A 508 28.21 23.33 -28.72
C ALA A 508 29.16 22.59 -27.73
N ILE A 509 28.64 22.29 -26.52
CA ILE A 509 29.40 21.74 -25.39
C ILE A 509 29.15 20.23 -25.21
N ALA A 510 30.21 19.44 -25.06
CA ALA A 510 30.18 18.03 -24.68
C ALA A 510 30.21 17.91 -23.14
N HIS A 511 29.35 17.07 -22.55
CA HIS A 511 29.26 16.96 -21.09
C HIS A 511 30.31 16.00 -20.51
N ASP A 512 30.86 16.34 -19.33
CA ASP A 512 31.97 15.69 -18.56
C ASP A 512 32.27 14.18 -18.75
N GLU A 513 33.56 13.88 -18.56
CA GLU A 513 34.18 12.55 -18.46
C GLU A 513 33.48 11.62 -17.46
N LYS A 514 33.27 10.35 -17.83
CA LYS A 514 32.82 9.30 -16.91
C LYS A 514 33.46 7.96 -17.18
N THR A 515 33.67 7.21 -16.10
CA THR A 515 34.12 5.82 -16.13
C THR A 515 32.91 4.87 -16.15
N TRP A 516 32.86 3.95 -17.10
CA TRP A 516 31.86 2.88 -17.25
C TRP A 516 32.51 1.55 -16.89
N GLU A 517 31.91 0.77 -16.01
CA GLU A 517 32.44 -0.55 -15.65
C GLU A 517 31.83 -1.65 -16.52
N TRP A 518 32.68 -2.47 -17.15
CA TRP A 518 32.31 -3.59 -18.02
C TRP A 518 32.92 -4.91 -17.53
N ALA A 519 32.14 -5.99 -17.50
CA ALA A 519 32.65 -7.32 -17.16
C ALA A 519 33.20 -8.03 -18.41
N ALA A 520 34.49 -8.39 -18.39
CA ALA A 520 35.18 -9.14 -19.44
C ALA A 520 34.40 -10.32 -20.05
N GLY A 521 34.43 -10.42 -21.40
CA GLY A 521 33.99 -11.61 -22.17
C GLY A 521 32.71 -11.45 -22.99
N TRP A 522 32.13 -10.24 -23.09
CA TRP A 522 30.80 -10.03 -23.69
C TRP A 522 30.68 -8.74 -24.52
N PRO A 523 30.08 -8.81 -25.73
CA PRO A 523 29.46 -7.72 -26.47
C PRO A 523 29.07 -6.41 -25.77
N VAL A 524 29.75 -5.26 -25.89
CA VAL A 524 29.15 -3.98 -25.45
C VAL A 524 28.82 -3.09 -26.64
N VAL A 525 27.55 -2.73 -26.78
CA VAL A 525 27.08 -1.76 -27.77
C VAL A 525 26.84 -0.42 -27.09
N ILE A 526 27.47 0.64 -27.61
CA ILE A 526 27.42 2.01 -27.11
C ILE A 526 26.93 2.90 -28.24
N ALA A 527 25.75 3.50 -28.12
CA ALA A 527 25.22 4.49 -29.06
C ALA A 527 25.53 5.92 -28.62
N THR A 528 25.47 6.90 -29.53
CA THR A 528 25.64 8.32 -29.18
C THR A 528 24.70 8.75 -28.06
N ASN A 529 23.48 8.21 -28.01
CA ASN A 529 22.50 8.50 -26.97
C ASN A 529 22.84 7.89 -25.60
N ASP A 530 23.71 6.88 -25.54
CA ASP A 530 24.19 6.32 -24.28
C ASP A 530 25.20 7.25 -23.59
N ILE A 531 25.92 8.08 -24.37
CA ILE A 531 26.93 9.03 -23.88
C ILE A 531 26.45 10.49 -23.92
N ASN A 532 25.55 10.85 -24.84
CA ASN A 532 25.08 12.22 -24.98
C ASN A 532 24.16 12.61 -23.83
N LEU A 533 24.71 13.36 -22.87
CA LEU A 533 24.07 13.79 -21.64
C LEU A 533 23.33 15.13 -21.76
N GLY A 534 22.82 15.45 -22.95
CA GLY A 534 22.27 16.77 -23.24
C GLY A 534 23.35 17.74 -23.65
N SER A 535 24.31 17.28 -24.47
CA SER A 535 25.10 18.18 -25.29
C SER A 535 24.15 19.18 -25.95
N TYR A 536 24.49 20.45 -25.79
CA TYR A 536 23.61 21.53 -26.15
C TYR A 536 24.45 22.62 -26.81
N ASP A 537 23.81 23.31 -27.73
CA ASP A 537 24.29 24.61 -28.15
C ASP A 537 23.54 25.67 -27.34
N PRO A 538 24.22 26.56 -26.60
CA PRO A 538 23.56 27.65 -25.89
C PRO A 538 22.74 28.58 -26.80
N LEU A 539 22.95 28.55 -28.12
CA LEU A 539 22.18 29.29 -29.13
C LEU A 539 21.07 28.45 -29.80
N GLY A 540 20.89 27.18 -29.42
CA GLY A 540 19.81 26.32 -29.92
C GLY A 540 19.97 25.80 -31.36
N ARG A 541 21.20 25.80 -31.90
CA ARG A 541 21.49 25.25 -33.23
C ARG A 541 21.40 23.70 -33.24
N PRO A 542 21.09 23.07 -34.39
CA PRO A 542 21.09 21.61 -34.52
C PRO A 542 22.47 21.00 -34.26
N LEU A 543 22.52 19.95 -33.46
CA LEU A 543 23.76 19.25 -33.11
C LEU A 543 23.98 18.00 -33.96
N GLY A 544 25.21 17.83 -34.44
CA GLY A 544 25.72 16.53 -34.92
C GLY A 544 26.49 15.83 -33.81
N MET A 545 26.45 14.49 -33.76
CA MET A 545 27.18 13.70 -32.76
C MET A 545 27.77 12.44 -33.37
N ALA A 546 28.98 12.09 -32.94
CA ALA A 546 29.65 10.86 -33.33
C ALA A 546 30.47 10.28 -32.17
N LEU A 547 30.59 8.95 -32.16
CA LEU A 547 31.44 8.19 -31.24
C LEU A 547 32.70 7.71 -31.95
N MET A 548 33.81 7.60 -31.23
CA MET A 548 35.01 6.93 -31.71
C MET A 548 35.84 6.38 -30.55
N THR A 549 36.63 5.33 -30.77
CA THR A 549 37.73 4.99 -29.85
C THR A 549 38.92 5.93 -30.09
N ASN A 550 39.86 6.02 -29.15
CA ASN A 550 41.08 6.81 -29.35
C ASN A 550 41.81 6.41 -30.65
N GLY A 551 41.80 7.30 -31.66
CA GLY A 551 42.35 7.06 -33.00
C GLY A 551 41.46 6.32 -34.01
N GLY A 552 40.20 5.98 -33.66
CA GLY A 552 39.24 5.29 -34.53
C GLY A 552 38.44 6.21 -35.47
N SER A 553 37.58 5.63 -36.31
CA SER A 553 36.64 6.39 -37.17
C SER A 553 35.35 6.75 -36.43
N GLU A 554 34.75 7.89 -36.78
CA GLU A 554 33.47 8.37 -36.25
C GLU A 554 32.30 7.44 -36.65
N VAL A 555 31.53 6.98 -35.66
CA VAL A 555 30.36 6.08 -35.81
C VAL A 555 29.19 6.54 -34.94
N SER A 556 27.95 6.22 -35.34
CA SER A 556 26.75 6.48 -34.51
C SER A 556 26.56 5.44 -33.39
N THR A 557 27.19 4.29 -33.53
CA THR A 557 27.12 3.17 -32.59
C THR A 557 28.45 2.42 -32.62
N LEU A 558 29.07 2.26 -31.46
CA LEU A 558 30.34 1.58 -31.24
C LEU A 558 30.08 0.21 -30.59
N THR A 559 30.73 -0.84 -31.09
CA THR A 559 30.73 -2.16 -30.45
C THR A 559 32.13 -2.43 -29.89
N LEU A 560 32.21 -2.88 -28.64
CA LEU A 560 33.43 -3.30 -27.96
C LEU A 560 33.37 -4.82 -27.76
N ASP A 561 34.29 -5.54 -28.41
CA ASP A 561 34.19 -7.00 -28.58
C ASP A 561 35.35 -7.75 -27.88
N ALA A 562 36.40 -7.04 -27.48
CA ALA A 562 37.59 -7.58 -26.86
C ALA A 562 37.76 -7.05 -25.43
N VAL A 563 38.23 -7.90 -24.51
CA VAL A 563 38.44 -7.50 -23.10
C VAL A 563 39.52 -6.42 -23.01
N GLY A 564 39.23 -5.30 -22.34
CA GLY A 564 40.16 -4.19 -22.17
C GLY A 564 39.49 -2.94 -21.62
N ASP A 565 40.33 -1.99 -21.21
CA ASP A 565 39.90 -0.63 -20.89
C ASP A 565 39.87 0.19 -22.20
N TYR A 566 38.81 0.94 -22.43
CA TYR A 566 38.61 1.75 -23.64
C TYR A 566 38.30 3.19 -23.31
N ASP A 567 38.90 4.10 -24.07
CA ASP A 567 38.49 5.50 -24.11
C ASP A 567 37.55 5.69 -25.31
N VAL A 568 36.26 5.87 -25.01
CA VAL A 568 35.21 6.14 -25.99
C VAL A 568 34.96 7.65 -26.02
N ILE A 569 35.28 8.29 -27.13
CA ILE A 569 35.19 9.73 -27.31
C ILE A 569 33.85 10.07 -27.98
N LEU A 570 33.03 10.89 -27.34
CA LEU A 570 31.88 11.56 -27.95
C LEU A 570 32.34 12.90 -28.53
N ARG A 571 32.14 13.10 -29.83
CA ARG A 571 32.32 14.38 -30.52
C ARG A 571 30.98 15.06 -30.76
N VAL A 572 30.94 16.37 -30.53
CA VAL A 572 29.75 17.20 -30.74
C VAL A 572 30.08 18.28 -31.77
N HIS A 573 29.18 18.46 -32.74
CA HIS A 573 29.35 19.39 -33.86
C HIS A 573 28.22 20.42 -33.86
N ALA A 574 28.57 21.70 -34.04
CA ALA A 574 27.63 22.71 -34.52
C ALA A 574 27.72 22.77 -36.06
N ASP A 575 26.59 22.64 -36.76
CA ASP A 575 26.45 22.89 -38.20
C ASP A 575 27.38 22.07 -39.15
N SER A 576 27.80 20.87 -38.73
CA SER A 576 28.41 19.80 -39.54
C SER A 576 29.86 19.94 -40.07
N SER A 577 30.62 21.00 -39.76
CA SER A 577 31.96 21.20 -40.37
C SER A 577 33.19 21.06 -39.46
N SER A 578 33.05 21.08 -38.13
CA SER A 578 34.15 20.83 -37.18
C SER A 578 33.61 20.50 -35.78
N ALA A 579 34.15 19.47 -35.12
CA ALA A 579 33.80 19.18 -33.73
C ALA A 579 34.21 20.38 -32.85
N SER A 580 33.26 20.93 -32.10
CA SER A 580 33.48 22.14 -31.30
C SER A 580 33.83 21.81 -29.85
N ASP A 581 33.51 20.59 -29.40
CA ASP A 581 33.89 20.04 -28.10
C ASP A 581 33.88 18.50 -28.12
N THR A 582 34.56 17.86 -27.16
CA THR A 582 34.67 16.39 -27.05
C THR A 582 34.58 15.93 -25.60
N CYS A 583 33.92 14.81 -25.35
CA CYS A 583 33.91 14.12 -24.04
C CYS A 583 34.56 12.75 -24.19
N VAL A 584 35.30 12.30 -23.16
CA VAL A 584 35.86 10.95 -23.08
C VAL A 584 35.10 10.11 -22.04
N VAL A 585 34.71 8.90 -22.42
CA VAL A 585 34.14 7.89 -21.53
C VAL A 585 35.15 6.76 -21.38
N HIS A 586 35.62 6.54 -20.16
CA HIS A 586 36.52 5.44 -19.84
C HIS A 586 35.72 4.17 -19.56
N VAL A 587 35.57 3.27 -20.53
CA VAL A 587 35.01 1.94 -20.28
C VAL A 587 36.11 1.07 -19.67
N VAL A 588 36.09 0.88 -18.36
CA VAL A 588 37.07 0.07 -17.61
C VAL A 588 36.51 -1.31 -17.29
N ASN A 589 37.40 -2.30 -17.20
CA ASN A 589 37.05 -3.64 -16.75
C ASN A 589 36.71 -3.65 -15.25
N VAL A 590 35.66 -4.37 -14.83
CA VAL A 590 35.19 -4.39 -13.43
C VAL A 590 36.32 -4.82 -12.47
N PRO A 591 36.64 -4.06 -11.40
CA PRO A 591 37.73 -4.38 -10.47
C PRO A 591 37.56 -5.68 -9.66
N SER A 592 36.32 -6.13 -9.46
CA SER A 592 35.97 -7.36 -8.72
C SER A 592 35.15 -8.29 -9.61
N GLY A 593 35.69 -9.46 -9.93
CA GLY A 593 35.13 -10.39 -10.92
C GLY A 593 33.68 -10.86 -10.70
N ILE A 594 33.23 -11.71 -11.62
CA ILE A 594 31.89 -12.29 -11.63
C ILE A 594 31.63 -13.08 -10.32
N SER A 595 30.51 -12.81 -9.65
CA SER A 595 30.18 -13.46 -8.37
C SER A 595 29.29 -14.70 -8.55
N THR A 596 29.61 -15.75 -7.79
CA THR A 596 28.80 -16.97 -7.65
C THR A 596 28.03 -17.02 -6.31
N GLY A 597 28.16 -15.98 -5.47
CA GLY A 597 27.54 -15.86 -4.15
C GLY A 597 26.12 -15.29 -4.18
N THR A 598 25.55 -15.04 -3.00
CA THR A 598 24.26 -14.34 -2.88
C THR A 598 24.43 -12.88 -3.30
N LEU A 599 23.55 -12.42 -4.20
CA LEU A 599 23.60 -11.06 -4.75
C LEU A 599 22.25 -10.37 -4.57
N THR A 600 22.30 -9.11 -4.15
CA THR A 600 21.14 -8.28 -3.87
C THR A 600 21.00 -7.24 -4.97
N TRP A 601 19.93 -7.34 -5.75
CA TRP A 601 19.58 -6.29 -6.70
C TRP A 601 19.14 -5.05 -5.93
N CYS A 602 19.84 -3.94 -6.12
CA CYS A 602 19.45 -2.64 -5.61
C CYS A 602 18.97 -1.70 -6.72
N GLY A 603 19.19 -2.08 -7.99
CA GLY A 603 18.95 -1.20 -9.13
C GLY A 603 19.66 0.13 -8.94
N GLY A 604 20.89 0.09 -8.40
CA GLY A 604 21.72 1.23 -7.99
C GLY A 604 22.58 1.85 -9.10
N ALA A 605 22.54 1.30 -10.33
CA ALA A 605 23.16 1.93 -11.49
C ALA A 605 22.38 3.10 -12.15
N PRO A 606 21.17 3.55 -11.75
CA PRO A 606 20.62 4.79 -12.27
C PRO A 606 21.43 5.94 -11.69
N THR A 607 22.40 6.38 -12.48
CA THR A 607 22.77 7.78 -12.41
C THR A 607 21.60 8.59 -12.98
N PRO A 608 21.48 9.91 -12.72
CA PRO A 608 20.41 10.76 -13.27
C PRO A 608 20.31 10.80 -14.81
N LEU A 609 21.08 9.97 -15.53
CA LEU A 609 21.52 10.15 -16.90
C LEU A 609 21.59 8.84 -17.72
N MET A 610 21.40 7.65 -17.12
CA MET A 610 21.23 6.37 -17.84
C MET A 610 20.32 5.42 -17.06
N ASP A 611 19.33 4.83 -17.73
CA ASP A 611 18.41 3.84 -17.15
C ASP A 611 18.85 2.40 -17.52
N ARG A 612 20.11 2.04 -17.22
CA ARG A 612 20.65 0.70 -17.51
C ARG A 612 20.29 -0.26 -16.38
N ARG A 613 19.10 -0.85 -16.47
CA ARG A 613 18.56 -1.80 -15.48
C ARG A 613 18.91 -3.25 -15.74
N GLU A 614 19.98 -3.50 -16.50
CA GLU A 614 20.38 -4.84 -16.89
C GLU A 614 21.17 -5.56 -15.78
N TRP A 615 21.04 -6.88 -15.71
CA TRP A 615 21.71 -7.71 -14.68
C TRP A 615 23.23 -7.72 -14.81
N MET A 616 23.78 -7.43 -16.00
CA MET A 616 25.23 -7.43 -16.19
C MET A 616 25.97 -6.23 -15.55
N TRP A 617 25.26 -5.19 -15.09
CA TRP A 617 25.89 -4.00 -14.52
C TRP A 617 26.15 -4.15 -13.03
N SER A 618 27.42 -4.10 -12.62
CA SER A 618 27.89 -4.16 -11.22
C SER A 618 27.13 -3.19 -10.31
N GLY A 619 26.93 -1.95 -10.77
CA GLY A 619 26.25 -0.89 -10.01
C GLY A 619 24.79 -1.20 -9.66
N ASN A 620 24.14 -2.16 -10.33
CA ASN A 620 22.80 -2.59 -9.96
C ASN A 620 22.76 -3.64 -8.84
N TRP A 621 23.92 -4.14 -8.43
CA TRP A 621 24.08 -5.11 -7.35
C TRP A 621 24.78 -4.48 -6.17
N LYS A 622 24.23 -4.67 -4.98
CA LYS A 622 24.77 -4.10 -3.73
C LYS A 622 26.20 -4.55 -3.46
N GLU A 623 26.53 -5.76 -3.90
CA GLU A 623 27.84 -6.40 -3.72
C GLU A 623 28.88 -5.91 -4.74
N GLY A 624 28.51 -5.01 -5.68
CA GLY A 624 29.43 -4.42 -6.64
C GLY A 624 29.90 -5.38 -7.74
N ALA A 625 29.22 -6.51 -7.92
CA ALA A 625 29.55 -7.50 -8.95
C ALA A 625 28.28 -8.12 -9.56
N PRO A 626 28.22 -8.30 -10.89
CA PRO A 626 27.10 -8.98 -11.53
C PRO A 626 27.12 -10.49 -11.31
N PRO A 627 25.96 -11.18 -11.47
CA PRO A 627 25.85 -12.62 -11.33
C PRO A 627 26.58 -13.35 -12.46
N ALA A 628 27.20 -14.48 -12.10
CA ALA A 628 27.68 -15.47 -13.06
C ALA A 628 26.56 -16.01 -13.96
N ASN A 629 26.95 -16.60 -15.08
CA ASN A 629 26.04 -17.36 -15.93
C ASN A 629 26.74 -18.67 -16.33
N PRO A 630 26.39 -19.82 -15.71
CA PRO A 630 25.38 -20.00 -14.68
C PRO A 630 25.74 -19.37 -13.30
N CYS A 631 24.74 -18.89 -12.54
CA CYS A 631 24.93 -18.45 -11.15
C CYS A 631 24.45 -19.52 -10.17
N SER A 632 25.35 -20.04 -9.33
CA SER A 632 25.01 -20.98 -8.25
C SER A 632 24.42 -20.31 -7.00
N GLY A 633 24.54 -18.99 -6.89
CA GLY A 633 24.10 -18.20 -5.75
C GLY A 633 22.60 -17.90 -5.74
N THR A 634 22.17 -17.18 -4.70
CA THR A 634 20.79 -16.67 -4.60
C THR A 634 20.74 -15.22 -5.06
N LEU A 635 19.91 -14.93 -6.05
CA LEU A 635 19.59 -13.56 -6.41
C LEU A 635 18.42 -13.07 -5.56
N VAL A 636 18.55 -11.88 -5.00
CA VAL A 636 17.61 -11.34 -4.04
C VAL A 636 17.11 -9.98 -4.53
N PHE A 637 15.81 -9.85 -4.70
CA PHE A 637 15.12 -8.59 -4.94
C PHE A 637 14.51 -8.11 -3.62
N ARG A 638 15.04 -7.04 -3.04
CA ARG A 638 14.66 -6.48 -1.71
C ARG A 638 14.11 -5.07 -1.82
N TYR A 639 13.78 -4.40 -0.70
CA TYR A 639 13.25 -3.03 -0.71
C TYR A 639 14.03 -2.07 -1.64
N ASP A 640 15.35 -2.21 -1.63
CA ASP A 640 16.26 -1.52 -2.53
C ASP A 640 15.95 -1.91 -4.00
N GLY A 641 15.54 -0.95 -4.84
CA GLY A 641 15.31 -1.17 -6.28
C GLY A 641 13.88 -1.54 -6.69
N GLN A 642 12.88 -1.38 -5.82
CA GLN A 642 11.48 -1.78 -6.09
C GLN A 642 10.67 -0.91 -7.03
N ALA A 643 10.98 0.38 -7.10
CA ALA A 643 10.31 1.28 -8.05
C ALA A 643 10.78 1.09 -9.50
N VAL A 644 11.61 0.07 -9.74
CA VAL A 644 12.38 -0.09 -10.96
C VAL A 644 12.23 -1.50 -11.51
N THR A 645 11.94 -1.57 -12.81
CA THR A 645 11.97 -2.83 -13.56
C THR A 645 13.41 -3.25 -13.81
N SER A 646 13.81 -4.41 -13.28
CA SER A 646 15.07 -5.05 -13.69
C SER A 646 14.91 -5.68 -15.07
N ARG A 647 15.98 -5.71 -15.85
CA ARG A 647 15.99 -6.24 -17.22
C ARG A 647 17.03 -7.34 -17.37
N LEU A 648 16.65 -8.39 -18.08
CA LEU A 648 17.54 -9.45 -18.51
C LEU A 648 18.03 -9.13 -19.93
N GLU A 649 19.32 -8.90 -20.08
CA GLU A 649 19.94 -8.57 -21.37
C GLU A 649 20.16 -9.79 -22.27
N GLN A 650 20.33 -10.97 -21.68
CA GLN A 650 20.54 -12.23 -22.39
C GLN A 650 20.02 -13.43 -21.59
N SER A 651 19.87 -14.59 -22.24
CA SER A 651 19.43 -15.79 -21.54
C SER A 651 20.41 -16.20 -20.44
N ARG A 652 19.89 -16.51 -19.25
CA ARG A 652 20.69 -16.83 -18.06
C ARG A 652 20.18 -18.06 -17.32
N THR A 653 21.09 -18.73 -16.63
CA THR A 653 20.79 -19.83 -15.71
C THR A 653 21.19 -19.43 -14.29
N ILE A 654 20.26 -19.57 -13.35
CA ILE A 654 20.46 -19.24 -11.93
C ILE A 654 19.94 -20.36 -11.03
N ALA A 655 20.53 -20.51 -9.85
CA ALA A 655 20.04 -21.45 -8.85
C ALA A 655 18.75 -20.95 -8.20
N ARG A 656 18.79 -19.75 -7.62
CA ARG A 656 17.68 -19.22 -6.82
C ARG A 656 17.38 -17.75 -7.11
N LEU A 657 16.09 -17.41 -7.08
CA LEU A 657 15.60 -16.03 -7.07
C LEU A 657 14.58 -15.83 -5.95
N ASN A 658 14.86 -14.89 -5.06
CA ASN A 658 14.00 -14.51 -3.94
C ASN A 658 13.50 -13.07 -4.12
N ALA A 659 12.18 -12.89 -4.24
CA ALA A 659 11.56 -11.59 -4.39
C ALA A 659 10.80 -11.17 -3.13
N GLY A 660 11.22 -10.04 -2.56
CA GLY A 660 10.59 -9.36 -1.43
C GLY A 660 11.46 -9.24 -0.18
N GLU A 661 10.93 -8.56 0.82
CA GLU A 661 11.52 -8.39 2.15
C GLU A 661 10.43 -8.35 3.24
N SER A 662 10.71 -9.01 4.36
CA SER A 662 9.78 -9.04 5.50
C SER A 662 9.57 -7.64 6.08
N GLY A 663 8.31 -7.29 6.32
CA GLY A 663 7.90 -6.03 6.96
C GLY A 663 7.60 -4.88 6.00
N PHE A 664 7.74 -5.07 4.68
CA PHE A 664 7.49 -4.05 3.66
C PHE A 664 6.48 -4.53 2.63
N THR A 665 5.61 -3.68 2.09
CA THR A 665 4.86 -4.05 0.88
C THR A 665 5.74 -3.76 -0.32
N THR A 666 6.01 -4.79 -1.13
CA THR A 666 6.98 -4.73 -2.21
C THR A 666 6.37 -5.21 -3.52
N ALA A 667 6.82 -4.62 -4.63
CA ALA A 667 6.58 -5.13 -5.96
C ALA A 667 7.87 -5.00 -6.76
N HIS A 668 8.32 -6.10 -7.36
CA HIS A 668 9.42 -6.10 -8.30
C HIS A 668 8.92 -6.54 -9.67
N THR A 669 9.38 -5.85 -10.70
CA THR A 669 9.17 -6.27 -12.08
C THR A 669 10.51 -6.72 -12.67
N LEU A 670 10.52 -7.91 -13.26
CA LEU A 670 11.62 -8.44 -14.04
C LEU A 670 11.17 -8.60 -15.49
N ASP A 671 11.70 -7.73 -16.34
CA ASP A 671 11.61 -7.82 -17.79
C ASP A 671 12.67 -8.77 -18.30
N LEU A 672 12.24 -9.87 -18.93
CA LEU A 672 13.14 -10.89 -19.46
C LEU A 672 13.73 -10.49 -20.81
N GLY A 673 13.33 -9.36 -21.42
CA GLY A 673 13.92 -8.84 -22.65
C GLY A 673 13.75 -9.73 -23.89
N GLY A 674 12.79 -10.66 -23.88
CA GLY A 674 12.63 -11.71 -24.88
C GLY A 674 13.50 -12.96 -24.62
N ASN A 675 14.31 -12.96 -23.57
CA ASN A 675 15.25 -14.03 -23.24
C ASN A 675 14.65 -15.13 -22.35
N ILE A 676 15.43 -16.19 -22.14
CA ILE A 676 15.11 -17.31 -21.25
C ILE A 676 15.87 -17.15 -19.93
N LEU A 677 15.15 -17.09 -18.81
CA LEU A 677 15.72 -17.26 -17.48
C LEU A 677 15.42 -18.69 -16.97
N THR A 678 16.47 -19.49 -16.82
CA THR A 678 16.39 -20.85 -16.27
C THR A 678 16.67 -20.81 -14.78
N VAL A 679 15.74 -21.28 -13.95
CA VAL A 679 15.88 -21.42 -12.50
C VAL A 679 16.04 -22.90 -12.16
N THR A 680 17.20 -23.28 -11.60
CA THR A 680 17.56 -24.69 -11.41
C THR A 680 17.13 -25.26 -10.06
N ASP A 681 16.91 -24.43 -9.04
CA ASP A 681 16.50 -24.85 -7.69
C ASP A 681 15.22 -24.16 -7.22
N ARG A 682 15.18 -22.82 -7.09
CA ARG A 682 14.04 -22.17 -6.43
C ARG A 682 13.69 -20.77 -6.91
N LEU A 683 12.42 -20.57 -7.25
CA LEU A 683 11.81 -19.25 -7.50
C LEU A 683 10.83 -18.95 -6.36
N THR A 684 11.15 -17.96 -5.54
CA THR A 684 10.40 -17.66 -4.31
C THR A 684 9.93 -16.21 -4.28
N VAL A 685 8.65 -16.02 -3.97
CA VAL A 685 8.17 -14.78 -3.33
C VAL A 685 8.30 -14.98 -1.82
N VAL A 686 9.11 -14.17 -1.16
CA VAL A 686 9.41 -14.34 0.27
C VAL A 686 8.26 -13.88 1.15
N SER A 687 8.28 -14.25 2.43
CA SER A 687 7.25 -13.82 3.38
C SER A 687 7.33 -12.31 3.56
N GLY A 688 6.21 -11.63 3.36
CA GLY A 688 6.11 -10.20 3.57
C GLY A 688 5.93 -9.81 5.03
N GLY A 689 5.64 -10.75 5.94
CA GLY A 689 5.29 -10.45 7.33
C GLY A 689 3.82 -10.74 7.60
N THR A 690 3.16 -9.95 8.44
CA THR A 690 1.72 -10.16 8.75
C THR A 690 0.81 -9.54 7.69
N THR A 691 0.91 -8.23 7.41
CA THR A 691 -0.03 -7.50 6.53
C THR A 691 0.56 -6.97 5.23
N THR A 692 1.87 -7.10 5.05
CA THR A 692 2.65 -6.46 3.98
C THR A 692 2.83 -7.39 2.79
N ARG A 693 2.38 -7.00 1.59
CA ARG A 693 2.32 -7.90 0.42
C ARG A 693 3.60 -7.83 -0.43
N GLN A 694 4.15 -8.98 -0.79
CA GLN A 694 5.22 -9.09 -1.79
C GLN A 694 4.65 -9.42 -3.18
N THR A 695 5.16 -8.79 -4.23
CA THR A 695 4.76 -9.09 -5.61
C THR A 695 6.00 -9.26 -6.50
N LEU A 696 6.05 -10.35 -7.27
CA LEU A 696 7.00 -10.52 -8.36
C LEU A 696 6.23 -10.55 -9.68
N ASN A 697 6.46 -9.56 -10.55
CA ASN A 697 5.93 -9.52 -11.90
C ASN A 697 7.03 -9.94 -12.88
N LEU A 698 6.71 -10.89 -13.76
CA LEU A 698 7.58 -11.34 -14.84
C LEU A 698 6.97 -10.86 -16.16
N THR A 699 7.77 -10.25 -17.03
CA THR A 699 7.32 -9.72 -18.33
C THR A 699 8.25 -10.12 -19.47
N ASN A 700 7.72 -10.21 -20.70
CA ASN A 700 8.47 -10.24 -21.96
C ASN A 700 9.62 -11.27 -22.01
N GLY A 701 9.31 -12.58 -22.14
CA GLY A 701 10.32 -13.64 -22.31
C GLY A 701 9.87 -14.98 -21.75
N THR A 702 10.82 -15.86 -21.42
CA THR A 702 10.54 -17.21 -20.92
C THR A 702 11.17 -17.47 -19.55
N ILE A 703 10.40 -18.05 -18.63
CA ILE A 703 10.92 -18.61 -17.38
C ILE A 703 10.90 -20.12 -17.49
N ARG A 704 12.07 -20.75 -17.44
CA ARG A 704 12.22 -22.20 -17.40
C ARG A 704 12.53 -22.65 -15.97
N LEU A 705 11.76 -23.62 -15.48
CA LEU A 705 11.91 -24.18 -14.13
C LEU A 705 12.48 -25.60 -14.21
N GLY A 706 13.70 -25.78 -13.73
CA GLY A 706 14.45 -27.04 -13.76
C GLY A 706 15.26 -27.24 -15.05
N THR A 707 16.07 -28.29 -15.05
CA THR A 707 16.93 -28.73 -16.18
C THR A 707 16.90 -30.25 -16.26
N ASP A 708 17.62 -30.88 -17.18
CA ASP A 708 17.73 -32.36 -17.19
C ASP A 708 18.37 -32.91 -15.91
N GLU A 709 19.18 -32.10 -15.23
CA GLU A 709 19.95 -32.48 -14.04
C GLU A 709 19.31 -32.03 -12.72
N SER A 710 18.37 -31.08 -12.74
CA SER A 710 17.81 -30.49 -11.53
C SER A 710 16.30 -30.24 -11.61
N GLU A 711 15.64 -30.29 -10.44
CA GLU A 711 14.23 -29.95 -10.30
C GLU A 711 14.06 -28.64 -9.54
N ALA A 712 13.16 -27.78 -10.02
CA ALA A 712 12.92 -26.48 -9.41
C ALA A 712 11.65 -26.43 -8.57
N TRP A 713 11.64 -25.49 -7.63
CA TRP A 713 10.53 -25.16 -6.73
C TRP A 713 9.97 -23.79 -7.06
N LEU A 714 8.65 -23.66 -7.03
CA LEU A 714 7.94 -22.39 -7.07
C LEU A 714 7.27 -22.18 -5.72
N GLU A 715 7.70 -21.17 -4.97
CA GLU A 715 7.19 -20.92 -3.61
C GLU A 715 6.61 -19.51 -3.48
N ILE A 716 5.38 -19.41 -2.99
CA ILE A 716 4.72 -18.13 -2.73
C ILE A 716 4.39 -18.07 -1.23
N ASN A 717 5.15 -17.25 -0.51
CA ASN A 717 4.98 -17.04 0.93
C ASN A 717 4.11 -15.80 1.21
N PRO A 718 3.57 -15.67 2.44
CA PRO A 718 2.48 -14.74 2.69
C PRO A 718 2.89 -13.36 3.21
N PRO A 719 2.04 -12.34 3.01
CA PRO A 719 1.13 -12.20 1.86
C PRO A 719 1.95 -12.03 0.57
N GLY A 720 1.61 -12.75 -0.50
CA GLY A 720 2.50 -12.84 -1.68
C GLY A 720 1.78 -13.06 -3.01
N THR A 721 2.34 -12.53 -4.09
CA THR A 721 1.83 -12.75 -5.45
C THR A 721 2.97 -12.94 -6.43
N MET A 722 2.96 -14.05 -7.15
CA MET A 722 3.85 -14.28 -8.29
C MET A 722 3.02 -14.20 -9.56
N ARG A 723 3.33 -13.22 -10.41
CA ARG A 723 2.58 -12.93 -11.63
C ARG A 723 3.44 -13.15 -12.86
N PHE A 724 2.96 -13.99 -13.75
CA PHE A 724 3.46 -14.15 -15.12
C PHE A 724 2.53 -13.32 -16.01
N CYS A 725 3.01 -12.15 -16.44
CA CYS A 725 2.18 -11.20 -17.20
C CYS A 725 1.92 -11.69 -18.63
N ALA A 726 1.01 -11.00 -19.33
CA ALA A 726 0.77 -11.22 -20.74
C ALA A 726 2.07 -11.15 -21.58
N GLY A 727 2.24 -12.10 -22.49
CA GLY A 727 3.45 -12.21 -23.33
C GLY A 727 4.63 -12.95 -22.68
N VAL A 728 4.49 -13.46 -21.45
CA VAL A 728 5.49 -14.36 -20.83
C VAL A 728 5.16 -15.81 -21.12
N THR A 729 6.20 -16.60 -21.44
CA THR A 729 6.12 -18.06 -21.45
C THR A 729 6.64 -18.64 -20.13
N LEU A 730 5.83 -19.45 -19.45
CA LEU A 730 6.26 -20.29 -18.33
C LEU A 730 6.51 -21.72 -18.84
N ASP A 731 7.76 -22.15 -18.78
CA ASP A 731 8.21 -23.49 -19.12
C ASP A 731 8.43 -24.31 -17.83
N THR A 732 7.43 -25.11 -17.47
CA THR A 732 7.47 -26.03 -16.33
C THR A 732 8.22 -27.32 -16.70
N TYR A 733 9.51 -27.20 -17.02
CA TYR A 733 10.33 -28.28 -17.56
C TYR A 733 10.49 -29.46 -16.58
N ARG A 734 11.02 -29.19 -15.38
CA ARG A 734 11.10 -30.15 -14.26
C ARG A 734 10.83 -29.45 -12.94
N VAL A 735 9.55 -29.36 -12.57
CA VAL A 735 9.09 -28.73 -11.33
C VAL A 735 8.80 -29.80 -10.27
N ALA A 736 9.55 -29.78 -9.17
CA ALA A 736 9.34 -30.66 -8.04
C ALA A 736 8.09 -30.26 -7.25
N CYS A 737 7.93 -28.98 -6.98
CA CYS A 737 6.84 -28.50 -6.14
C CYS A 737 6.42 -27.08 -6.49
N VAL A 738 5.11 -26.88 -6.52
CA VAL A 738 4.47 -25.56 -6.46
C VAL A 738 3.79 -25.46 -5.10
N THR A 739 4.23 -24.52 -4.28
CA THR A 739 3.67 -24.30 -2.94
C THR A 739 3.20 -22.86 -2.76
N SER A 740 2.00 -22.70 -2.21
CA SER A 740 1.41 -21.40 -1.91
C SER A 740 0.88 -21.41 -0.48
N ILE A 741 1.48 -20.57 0.36
CA ILE A 741 1.29 -20.60 1.81
C ILE A 741 0.76 -19.22 2.24
N PRO A 742 -0.55 -19.04 2.49
CA PRO A 742 -1.08 -17.83 3.10
C PRO A 742 -0.71 -17.76 4.60
N ASN A 743 -0.98 -16.62 5.25
CA ASN A 743 -0.95 -16.49 6.70
C ASN A 743 -2.32 -16.01 7.21
N ALA A 744 -2.46 -15.83 8.53
CA ALA A 744 -3.72 -15.41 9.13
C ALA A 744 -4.24 -14.03 8.65
N TYR A 745 -3.41 -13.21 8.03
CA TYR A 745 -3.68 -11.80 7.71
C TYR A 745 -3.57 -11.45 6.22
N GLY A 746 -3.14 -12.39 5.36
CA GLY A 746 -3.08 -12.18 3.92
C GLY A 746 -2.94 -13.46 3.09
N ASP A 747 -3.48 -13.37 1.87
CA ASP A 747 -3.52 -14.45 0.90
C ASP A 747 -2.22 -14.60 0.09
N THR A 748 -2.17 -15.68 -0.70
CA THR A 748 -1.14 -15.89 -1.69
C THR A 748 -1.74 -16.22 -3.05
N ALA A 749 -1.09 -15.78 -4.13
CA ALA A 749 -1.57 -15.97 -5.48
C ALA A 749 -0.46 -16.32 -6.48
N LEU A 750 -0.67 -17.37 -7.27
CA LEU A 750 0.00 -17.61 -8.54
C LEU A 750 -0.91 -17.06 -9.66
N ASP A 751 -0.47 -16.02 -10.35
CA ASP A 751 -1.26 -15.33 -11.37
C ASP A 751 -0.70 -15.61 -12.76
N LEU A 752 -1.42 -16.40 -13.56
CA LEU A 752 -1.03 -16.81 -14.92
C LEU A 752 -1.94 -16.21 -16.00
N ARG A 753 -2.75 -15.21 -15.66
CA ARG A 753 -3.66 -14.56 -16.61
C ARG A 753 -2.88 -13.91 -17.75
N GLY A 754 -3.19 -14.29 -18.99
CA GLY A 754 -2.49 -13.85 -20.20
C GLY A 754 -1.13 -14.51 -20.45
N ALA A 755 -0.64 -15.37 -19.55
CA ALA A 755 0.64 -16.07 -19.74
C ALA A 755 0.49 -17.27 -20.69
N ARG A 756 1.57 -17.61 -21.37
CA ARG A 756 1.70 -18.81 -22.19
C ARG A 756 2.36 -19.94 -21.40
N ILE A 757 1.79 -21.13 -21.42
CA ILE A 757 2.44 -22.32 -20.83
C ILE A 757 3.13 -23.10 -21.94
N ALA A 758 4.44 -23.35 -21.79
CA ALA A 758 5.21 -24.07 -22.80
C ALA A 758 4.59 -25.47 -23.05
N GLY A 759 4.38 -25.80 -24.33
CA GLY A 759 3.73 -27.06 -24.72
C GLY A 759 2.27 -27.21 -24.27
N GLY A 760 1.63 -26.15 -23.75
CA GLY A 760 0.25 -26.17 -23.25
C GLY A 760 0.05 -26.95 -21.96
N LYS A 761 1.11 -27.44 -21.31
CA LYS A 761 1.02 -28.30 -20.12
C LYS A 761 1.72 -27.66 -18.93
N PHE A 762 0.93 -27.28 -17.91
CA PHE A 762 1.49 -26.89 -16.62
C PHE A 762 1.77 -28.16 -15.83
N ARG A 763 3.04 -28.57 -15.77
CA ARG A 763 3.47 -29.85 -15.18
C ARG A 763 4.24 -29.64 -13.87
N THR A 764 3.84 -30.35 -12.82
CA THR A 764 4.57 -30.41 -11.55
C THR A 764 4.44 -31.79 -10.89
N ARG A 765 5.37 -32.18 -10.02
CA ARG A 765 5.21 -33.37 -9.18
C ARG A 765 4.22 -33.12 -8.05
N HIS A 766 4.43 -32.03 -7.32
CA HIS A 766 3.55 -31.62 -6.22
C HIS A 766 2.94 -30.24 -6.48
N PHE A 767 1.65 -30.11 -6.17
CA PHE A 767 0.95 -28.84 -6.07
C PHE A 767 0.27 -28.77 -4.70
N VAL A 768 0.75 -27.87 -3.85
CA VAL A 768 0.30 -27.74 -2.47
C VAL A 768 -0.17 -26.31 -2.21
N SER A 769 -1.46 -26.17 -1.99
CA SER A 769 -2.10 -24.92 -1.64
C SER A 769 -2.63 -25.01 -0.22
N ARG A 770 -2.20 -24.11 0.66
CA ARG A 770 -2.59 -24.08 2.07
C ARG A 770 -3.66 -23.04 2.35
N CYS A 771 -4.28 -23.16 3.52
CA CYS A 771 -5.13 -22.14 4.10
C CYS A 771 -4.74 -21.89 5.56
N VAL A 772 -4.68 -20.63 5.96
CA VAL A 772 -4.27 -20.23 7.32
C VAL A 772 -5.12 -19.04 7.75
N GLY A 773 -5.79 -19.16 8.92
CA GLY A 773 -6.65 -18.09 9.43
C GLY A 773 -7.75 -17.71 8.44
N TRP A 774 -7.79 -16.46 8.00
CA TRP A 774 -8.89 -15.98 7.15
C TRP A 774 -8.67 -16.18 5.65
N TYR A 775 -7.50 -16.68 5.24
CA TYR A 775 -7.03 -16.61 3.85
C TYR A 775 -6.58 -17.96 3.28
N GLY A 776 -6.94 -18.19 2.02
CA GLY A 776 -6.52 -19.30 1.18
C GLY A 776 -5.60 -18.88 0.03
N ALA A 777 -4.85 -19.83 -0.48
CA ALA A 777 -4.01 -19.67 -1.67
C ALA A 777 -4.82 -19.82 -2.97
N ARG A 778 -4.46 -19.08 -4.02
CA ARG A 778 -5.16 -19.11 -5.31
C ARG A 778 -4.21 -19.27 -6.49
N MET A 779 -4.70 -19.92 -7.53
CA MET A 779 -4.08 -19.91 -8.85
C MET A 779 -5.07 -19.29 -9.84
N TYR A 780 -4.72 -18.15 -10.41
CA TYR A 780 -5.54 -17.43 -11.37
C TYR A 780 -5.19 -17.84 -12.80
N LEU A 781 -6.22 -18.25 -13.54
CA LEU A 781 -6.18 -18.60 -14.96
C LEU A 781 -7.36 -17.92 -15.63
N ASP A 782 -7.25 -17.43 -16.86
CA ASP A 782 -8.40 -16.92 -17.60
C ASP A 782 -8.40 -17.41 -19.04
N GLY A 783 -9.37 -16.97 -19.85
CA GLY A 783 -9.48 -17.36 -21.26
C GLY A 783 -8.30 -16.90 -22.13
N SER A 784 -7.42 -16.03 -21.62
CA SER A 784 -6.20 -15.60 -22.30
C SER A 784 -4.94 -16.36 -21.86
N THR A 785 -5.02 -17.20 -20.82
CA THR A 785 -3.93 -18.11 -20.46
C THR A 785 -3.83 -19.23 -21.49
N GLU A 786 -2.70 -19.35 -22.18
CA GLU A 786 -2.47 -20.47 -23.13
C GLU A 786 -2.08 -21.75 -22.38
N VAL A 787 -3.06 -22.39 -21.75
CA VAL A 787 -2.93 -23.67 -21.05
C VAL A 787 -3.99 -24.65 -21.53
N GLN A 788 -3.59 -25.89 -21.78
CA GLN A 788 -4.48 -26.99 -22.21
C GLN A 788 -4.65 -28.02 -21.10
N THR A 789 -3.63 -28.25 -20.28
CA THR A 789 -3.67 -29.26 -19.21
C THR A 789 -2.93 -28.80 -17.97
N LEU A 790 -3.57 -28.98 -16.82
CA LEU A 790 -2.92 -28.97 -15.51
C LEU A 790 -2.52 -30.42 -15.19
N GLU A 791 -1.22 -30.72 -15.21
CA GLU A 791 -0.67 -32.08 -15.04
C GLU A 791 0.11 -32.18 -13.73
N ILE A 792 -0.46 -32.86 -12.73
CA ILE A 792 0.18 -33.06 -11.42
C ILE A 792 0.52 -34.54 -11.27
N THR A 793 1.80 -34.88 -11.24
CA THR A 793 2.21 -36.29 -11.36
C THR A 793 2.22 -37.06 -10.04
N GLU A 794 2.27 -36.41 -8.87
CA GLU A 794 2.30 -37.09 -7.56
C GLU A 794 1.29 -36.59 -6.53
N ASN A 795 1.27 -35.31 -6.14
CA ASN A 795 0.33 -34.85 -5.10
C ASN A 795 -0.33 -33.53 -5.49
N LEU A 796 -1.66 -33.52 -5.59
CA LEU A 796 -2.47 -32.31 -5.68
C LEU A 796 -3.25 -32.13 -4.38
N THR A 797 -2.87 -31.14 -3.59
CA THR A 797 -3.54 -30.79 -2.33
C THR A 797 -4.00 -29.35 -2.38
N LEU A 798 -5.31 -29.14 -2.34
CA LEU A 798 -5.94 -27.83 -2.32
C LEU A 798 -6.61 -27.58 -0.96
N GLY A 799 -6.13 -26.56 -0.25
CA GLY A 799 -6.70 -26.11 1.03
C GLY A 799 -6.45 -27.07 2.19
N LEU A 800 -5.17 -27.32 2.45
CA LEU A 800 -4.70 -27.94 3.68
C LEU A 800 -4.52 -26.87 4.77
N GLY A 801 -5.17 -27.01 5.92
CA GLY A 801 -4.92 -26.14 7.07
C GLY A 801 -6.06 -26.03 8.09
N GLU A 802 -6.16 -24.88 8.75
CA GLU A 802 -6.90 -24.74 10.02
C GLU A 802 -8.17 -23.87 9.93
N VAL A 803 -8.24 -22.90 9.02
CA VAL A 803 -9.35 -21.94 8.95
C VAL A 803 -9.38 -21.34 7.53
N ASN A 804 -10.56 -21.17 6.93
CA ASN A 804 -10.80 -20.25 5.81
C ASN A 804 -12.29 -19.87 5.68
N ALA A 805 -12.69 -18.69 6.17
CA ALA A 805 -14.06 -18.19 6.04
C ALA A 805 -14.22 -17.03 5.04
N ASN A 806 -13.17 -16.28 4.71
CA ASN A 806 -13.30 -15.03 3.93
C ASN A 806 -12.69 -15.11 2.53
N ALA A 807 -11.58 -15.84 2.35
CA ALA A 807 -10.79 -15.82 1.14
C ALA A 807 -10.54 -17.26 0.64
N PRO A 808 -11.48 -17.88 -0.11
CA PRO A 808 -11.43 -19.29 -0.46
C PRO A 808 -10.21 -19.67 -1.29
N THR A 809 -9.85 -20.96 -1.19
CA THR A 809 -8.80 -21.59 -1.98
C THR A 809 -9.39 -22.14 -3.29
N TYR A 810 -8.87 -21.74 -4.45
CA TYR A 810 -9.33 -22.29 -5.74
C TYR A 810 -8.28 -22.13 -6.86
N ILE A 811 -8.51 -22.88 -7.94
CA ILE A 811 -7.81 -22.74 -9.23
C ILE A 811 -8.84 -22.34 -10.28
N GLY A 812 -8.68 -21.16 -10.91
CA GLY A 812 -9.59 -20.72 -11.96
C GLY A 812 -9.66 -19.21 -12.18
N ASN A 813 -10.62 -18.82 -13.00
CA ASN A 813 -10.85 -17.46 -13.46
C ASN A 813 -11.70 -16.68 -12.45
N PRO A 814 -11.18 -15.61 -11.83
CA PRO A 814 -11.99 -14.80 -10.91
C PRO A 814 -13.16 -14.08 -11.59
N ALA A 815 -13.19 -13.97 -12.92
CA ALA A 815 -14.27 -13.35 -13.68
C ALA A 815 -15.37 -14.34 -14.12
N ASP A 816 -15.07 -15.64 -14.22
CA ASP A 816 -16.07 -16.69 -14.49
C ASP A 816 -16.26 -17.54 -13.23
N THR A 817 -17.40 -17.36 -12.56
CA THR A 817 -17.55 -17.81 -11.18
C THR A 817 -18.68 -18.80 -10.96
N ILE A 818 -18.53 -19.64 -9.92
CA ILE A 818 -19.57 -20.49 -9.36
C ILE A 818 -19.88 -20.06 -7.91
N ALA A 819 -21.17 -20.00 -7.59
CA ALA A 819 -21.63 -19.86 -6.21
C ALA A 819 -21.80 -21.24 -5.57
N TRP A 820 -21.16 -21.47 -4.43
CA TRP A 820 -21.28 -22.71 -3.67
C TRP A 820 -21.13 -22.42 -2.17
N GLU A 821 -22.02 -22.97 -1.34
CA GLU A 821 -21.99 -22.78 0.12
C GLU A 821 -21.89 -21.30 0.56
N GLY A 822 -22.56 -20.40 -0.16
CA GLY A 822 -22.58 -18.96 0.13
C GLY A 822 -21.30 -18.20 -0.24
N LYS A 823 -20.36 -18.83 -0.97
CA LYS A 823 -19.11 -18.24 -1.45
C LYS A 823 -19.01 -18.32 -2.98
N THR A 824 -18.12 -17.49 -3.53
CA THR A 824 -17.88 -17.40 -4.97
C THR A 824 -16.46 -17.88 -5.30
N PHE A 825 -16.34 -18.73 -6.31
CA PHE A 825 -15.07 -19.35 -6.73
C PHE A 825 -14.90 -19.20 -8.23
N GLY A 826 -13.66 -19.02 -8.69
CA GLY A 826 -13.37 -19.02 -10.12
C GLY A 826 -13.41 -20.42 -10.73
N ARG A 827 -13.85 -20.52 -11.99
CA ARG A 827 -13.86 -21.77 -12.77
C ARG A 827 -12.62 -21.89 -13.64
N LEU A 828 -12.20 -23.12 -13.93
CA LEU A 828 -11.20 -23.37 -14.97
C LEU A 828 -11.70 -22.82 -16.31
N PRO A 829 -10.84 -22.15 -17.11
CA PRO A 829 -11.20 -21.71 -18.45
C PRO A 829 -11.70 -22.86 -19.34
N PRO A 830 -12.47 -22.57 -20.41
CA PRO A 830 -12.98 -23.61 -21.30
C PRO A 830 -11.86 -24.49 -21.87
N ASN A 831 -12.15 -25.79 -22.03
CA ASN A 831 -11.26 -26.80 -22.61
C ASN A 831 -9.97 -27.12 -21.83
N VAL A 832 -9.77 -26.57 -20.63
CA VAL A 832 -8.62 -26.93 -19.78
C VAL A 832 -8.85 -28.30 -19.12
N ALA A 833 -7.97 -29.26 -19.41
CA ALA A 833 -7.99 -30.59 -18.80
C ALA A 833 -7.26 -30.62 -17.44
N LEU A 834 -7.67 -31.54 -16.57
CA LEU A 834 -7.03 -31.83 -15.29
C LEU A 834 -6.52 -33.29 -15.30
N SER A 835 -5.21 -33.48 -15.14
CA SER A 835 -4.56 -34.78 -15.07
C SER A 835 -3.81 -34.94 -13.74
N VAL A 836 -4.15 -35.95 -12.95
CA VAL A 836 -3.50 -36.20 -11.65
C VAL A 836 -3.00 -37.64 -11.53
N GLY A 837 -1.69 -37.82 -11.39
CA GLY A 837 -1.03 -39.12 -11.46
C GLY A 837 -0.72 -39.56 -12.90
N VAL A 838 0.01 -40.67 -13.03
CA VAL A 838 0.47 -41.19 -14.32
C VAL A 838 0.07 -42.66 -14.46
N ALA A 839 -0.51 -43.02 -15.62
CA ALA A 839 -0.87 -44.40 -15.94
C ALA A 839 0.35 -45.32 -15.86
N GLY A 840 0.25 -46.45 -15.16
CA GLY A 840 1.38 -47.38 -14.96
C GLY A 840 2.57 -46.82 -14.17
N GLY A 841 2.47 -45.58 -13.67
CA GLY A 841 3.48 -44.92 -12.85
C GLY A 841 3.07 -44.86 -11.37
N MET A 842 3.65 -43.89 -10.65
CA MET A 842 3.29 -43.65 -9.25
C MET A 842 1.85 -43.13 -9.15
N ARG A 843 1.06 -43.76 -8.27
CA ARG A 843 -0.32 -43.36 -7.98
C ARG A 843 -0.34 -42.12 -7.10
N ALA A 844 -0.95 -41.05 -7.61
CA ALA A 844 -0.97 -39.74 -6.97
C ALA A 844 -1.99 -39.65 -5.81
N LYS A 845 -1.86 -38.64 -4.95
CA LYS A 845 -2.90 -38.26 -3.99
C LYS A 845 -3.61 -36.99 -4.47
N LEU A 846 -4.93 -37.01 -4.50
CA LEU A 846 -5.77 -35.85 -4.80
C LEU A 846 -6.62 -35.51 -3.58
N THR A 847 -6.36 -34.35 -2.99
CA THR A 847 -7.08 -33.85 -1.82
C THR A 847 -7.67 -32.47 -2.10
N ILE A 848 -8.99 -32.34 -2.00
CA ILE A 848 -9.71 -31.07 -2.12
C ILE A 848 -10.40 -30.76 -0.79
N GLY A 849 -9.85 -29.80 -0.06
CA GLY A 849 -10.29 -29.39 1.27
C GLY A 849 -9.97 -30.45 2.31
N GLU A 850 -8.90 -30.24 3.07
CA GLU A 850 -8.55 -31.08 4.23
C GLU A 850 -8.29 -30.21 5.46
N HIS A 851 -9.10 -30.43 6.49
CA HIS A 851 -8.95 -29.72 7.76
C HIS A 851 -8.02 -30.51 8.67
N SER A 852 -6.81 -29.99 8.93
CA SER A 852 -5.75 -30.70 9.68
C SER A 852 -5.61 -30.29 11.15
N ILE A 853 -6.21 -29.18 11.60
CA ILE A 853 -6.18 -28.73 13.01
C ILE A 853 -7.61 -28.49 13.52
N GLY A 854 -7.91 -28.79 14.79
CA GLY A 854 -9.26 -28.65 15.35
C GLY A 854 -9.58 -27.21 15.76
N SER A 855 -10.12 -26.39 14.86
CA SER A 855 -10.47 -24.97 15.12
C SER A 855 -11.98 -24.68 15.12
N GLY A 856 -12.81 -25.61 14.64
CA GLY A 856 -14.25 -25.41 14.41
C GLY A 856 -14.64 -24.62 13.16
N TRP A 857 -13.68 -23.95 12.50
CA TRP A 857 -13.96 -23.11 11.33
C TRP A 857 -14.04 -23.88 10.02
N GLN A 858 -14.68 -23.26 9.01
CA GLN A 858 -14.85 -23.85 7.69
C GLN A 858 -13.58 -23.71 6.84
N VAL A 859 -13.30 -24.69 5.98
CA VAL A 859 -12.18 -24.66 5.01
C VAL A 859 -12.72 -24.84 3.60
N TYR A 860 -12.82 -23.77 2.82
CA TYR A 860 -13.32 -23.81 1.42
C TYR A 860 -12.22 -24.06 0.40
N SER A 861 -12.38 -25.13 -0.39
CA SER A 861 -11.46 -25.51 -1.47
C SER A 861 -12.23 -26.00 -2.70
N VAL A 862 -11.98 -25.38 -3.85
CA VAL A 862 -12.76 -25.64 -5.07
C VAL A 862 -11.89 -25.76 -6.31
N ILE A 863 -12.17 -26.80 -7.10
CA ILE A 863 -11.84 -26.84 -8.53
C ILE A 863 -13.16 -27.08 -9.27
N ALA A 864 -13.50 -26.21 -10.21
CA ALA A 864 -14.73 -26.31 -10.99
C ALA A 864 -14.44 -26.02 -12.46
N ALA A 865 -14.92 -26.86 -13.37
CA ALA A 865 -14.81 -26.65 -14.82
C ALA A 865 -15.90 -25.70 -15.35
N SER A 866 -15.57 -24.86 -16.31
CA SER A 866 -16.56 -24.03 -17.03
C SER A 866 -17.25 -24.80 -18.15
N SER A 867 -16.47 -25.42 -19.05
CA SER A 867 -16.94 -26.30 -20.13
C SER A 867 -15.75 -27.00 -20.81
N GLY A 868 -15.97 -28.19 -21.38
CA GLY A 868 -14.98 -28.89 -22.19
C GLY A 868 -13.79 -29.45 -21.38
N GLY A 869 -12.80 -30.01 -22.09
CA GLY A 869 -11.65 -30.67 -21.45
C GLY A 869 -11.98 -32.07 -20.89
N ALA A 870 -11.01 -32.67 -20.20
CA ALA A 870 -11.13 -34.01 -19.62
C ALA A 870 -10.52 -34.08 -18.22
N PHE A 871 -11.08 -34.95 -17.37
CA PHE A 871 -10.52 -35.28 -16.07
C PHE A 871 -9.91 -36.68 -16.10
N THR A 872 -8.58 -36.78 -15.98
CA THR A 872 -7.86 -38.05 -15.92
C THR A 872 -7.15 -38.20 -14.57
N ALA A 873 -7.28 -39.34 -13.91
CA ALA A 873 -6.64 -39.54 -12.62
C ALA A 873 -6.19 -40.98 -12.35
N TYR A 874 -4.98 -41.15 -11.81
CA TYR A 874 -4.43 -42.42 -11.33
C TYR A 874 -3.97 -42.25 -9.87
N LEU A 875 -4.81 -42.66 -8.94
CA LEU A 875 -4.77 -42.21 -7.55
C LEU A 875 -4.59 -43.36 -6.56
N SER A 876 -3.83 -43.09 -5.50
CA SER A 876 -3.83 -43.88 -4.27
C SER A 876 -5.02 -43.47 -3.41
N SER A 877 -5.39 -42.20 -3.44
CA SER A 877 -6.62 -41.70 -2.80
C SER A 877 -7.14 -40.43 -3.48
N LEU A 878 -8.46 -40.39 -3.65
CA LEU A 878 -9.24 -39.19 -3.95
C LEU A 878 -10.03 -38.79 -2.70
N THR A 879 -9.65 -37.68 -2.07
CA THR A 879 -10.34 -37.14 -0.90
C THR A 879 -10.99 -35.79 -1.23
N VAL A 880 -12.29 -35.67 -0.97
CA VAL A 880 -13.04 -34.40 -1.07
C VAL A 880 -13.73 -34.11 0.25
N GLY A 881 -13.33 -33.03 0.91
CA GLY A 881 -13.83 -32.68 2.24
C GLY A 881 -13.30 -33.61 3.35
N GLY A 882 -11.97 -33.74 3.46
CA GLY A 882 -11.32 -34.62 4.43
C GLY A 882 -10.96 -33.95 5.76
N ARG A 883 -10.58 -34.77 6.74
CA ARG A 883 -10.03 -34.32 8.03
C ARG A 883 -8.85 -35.19 8.46
N SER A 884 -7.93 -34.60 9.23
CA SER A 884 -6.80 -35.33 9.83
C SER A 884 -6.60 -35.00 11.32
N GLY A 885 -7.06 -35.86 12.23
CA GLY A 885 -6.91 -35.70 13.69
C GLY A 885 -8.24 -35.47 14.44
N SER A 886 -8.16 -35.24 15.75
CA SER A 886 -9.32 -35.11 16.67
C SER A 886 -9.89 -33.68 16.72
N GLY A 887 -11.07 -33.52 17.36
CA GLY A 887 -11.79 -32.24 17.55
C GLY A 887 -12.82 -31.90 16.47
N THR A 888 -13.59 -30.83 16.69
CA THR A 888 -14.63 -30.34 15.75
C THR A 888 -14.00 -29.72 14.51
N ARG A 889 -14.43 -30.18 13.33
CA ARG A 889 -13.84 -29.82 12.04
C ARG A 889 -14.91 -29.65 10.96
N SER A 890 -14.74 -28.62 10.14
CA SER A 890 -15.73 -28.24 9.13
C SER A 890 -15.12 -28.11 7.71
N PRO A 891 -14.47 -29.15 7.14
CA PRO A 891 -13.96 -29.09 5.77
C PRO A 891 -15.09 -28.86 4.75
N ARG A 892 -14.79 -28.13 3.67
CA ARG A 892 -15.66 -27.83 2.53
C ARG A 892 -14.87 -28.04 1.22
N GLY A 893 -14.97 -29.24 0.64
CA GLY A 893 -14.34 -29.56 -0.65
C GLY A 893 -15.36 -29.66 -1.79
N LEU A 894 -15.07 -29.05 -2.94
CA LEU A 894 -15.80 -29.27 -4.20
C LEU A 894 -14.82 -29.58 -5.34
N LEU A 895 -15.00 -30.75 -5.97
CA LEU A 895 -14.42 -31.07 -7.26
C LEU A 895 -15.56 -31.19 -8.28
N ASP A 896 -15.79 -30.13 -9.05
CA ASP A 896 -16.85 -30.06 -10.05
C ASP A 896 -16.28 -30.20 -11.47
N CYS A 897 -16.22 -31.44 -11.95
CA CYS A 897 -15.82 -31.75 -13.31
C CYS A 897 -17.03 -31.97 -14.23
N ALA A 898 -18.27 -31.69 -13.79
CA ALA A 898 -19.49 -32.07 -14.53
C ALA A 898 -19.61 -31.40 -15.90
N ALA A 899 -19.02 -30.21 -16.07
CA ALA A 899 -19.00 -29.48 -17.33
C ALA A 899 -17.91 -29.95 -18.31
N MET A 900 -17.05 -30.90 -17.92
CA MET A 900 -16.04 -31.48 -18.81
C MET A 900 -16.67 -32.51 -19.76
N ASN A 901 -15.96 -32.82 -20.85
CA ASN A 901 -16.46 -33.75 -21.87
C ASN A 901 -16.36 -35.21 -21.44
N SER A 902 -15.33 -35.55 -20.66
CA SER A 902 -15.06 -36.94 -20.27
C SER A 902 -14.27 -37.06 -18.97
N CYS A 903 -14.40 -38.20 -18.29
CA CYS A 903 -13.48 -38.61 -17.22
C CYS A 903 -12.95 -40.04 -17.38
N ALA A 904 -11.71 -40.25 -16.90
CA ALA A 904 -11.06 -41.54 -16.76
C ALA A 904 -10.31 -41.57 -15.43
N VAL A 905 -10.86 -42.22 -14.41
CA VAL A 905 -10.32 -42.22 -13.04
C VAL A 905 -10.06 -43.64 -12.59
N ASP A 906 -8.87 -43.92 -12.07
CA ASP A 906 -8.50 -45.15 -11.39
C ASP A 906 -7.96 -44.78 -10.01
N ALA A 907 -8.72 -45.05 -8.95
CA ALA A 907 -8.39 -44.71 -7.58
C ALA A 907 -8.41 -45.94 -6.66
N GLN A 908 -7.40 -46.13 -5.81
CA GLN A 908 -7.46 -47.19 -4.80
C GLN A 908 -8.46 -46.87 -3.69
N GLN A 909 -8.60 -45.58 -3.34
CA GLN A 909 -9.50 -45.08 -2.32
C GLN A 909 -10.31 -43.89 -2.83
N LEU A 910 -11.62 -43.87 -2.56
CA LEU A 910 -12.51 -42.73 -2.77
C LEU A 910 -13.12 -42.29 -1.44
N LEU A 911 -12.85 -41.07 -1.00
CA LEU A 911 -13.28 -40.55 0.30
C LEU A 911 -14.00 -39.21 0.11
N ILE A 912 -15.32 -39.18 0.32
CA ILE A 912 -16.10 -37.96 0.19
C ILE A 912 -16.76 -37.67 1.55
N ALA A 913 -16.23 -36.68 2.26
CA ALA A 913 -16.59 -36.37 3.65
C ALA A 913 -16.76 -37.64 4.52
N PRO A 914 -15.71 -38.48 4.63
CA PRO A 914 -15.82 -39.82 5.23
C PRO A 914 -16.12 -39.81 6.73
N GLY A 915 -16.01 -38.65 7.40
CA GLY A 915 -16.12 -38.55 8.85
C GLY A 915 -14.86 -39.03 9.57
N SER A 916 -14.97 -39.09 10.90
CA SER A 916 -14.10 -39.91 11.74
C SER A 916 -14.95 -40.85 12.58
N ASP A 917 -14.39 -41.99 12.98
CA ASP A 917 -15.12 -42.95 13.84
C ASP A 917 -15.35 -42.40 15.26
N THR A 918 -14.72 -41.28 15.61
CA THR A 918 -14.92 -40.52 16.86
C THR A 918 -15.65 -39.19 16.63
N ALA A 919 -16.32 -39.01 15.48
CA ALA A 919 -16.97 -37.74 15.15
C ALA A 919 -18.08 -37.40 16.14
N ALA A 920 -18.17 -36.13 16.53
CA ALA A 920 -19.30 -35.66 17.32
C ALA A 920 -20.54 -35.51 16.43
N PRO A 921 -21.77 -35.67 16.95
CA PRO A 921 -23.00 -35.43 16.18
C PRO A 921 -23.11 -34.02 15.58
N THR A 922 -22.32 -33.06 16.07
CA THR A 922 -22.24 -31.68 15.59
C THR A 922 -21.21 -31.46 14.48
N ASP A 923 -20.37 -32.45 14.16
CA ASP A 923 -19.35 -32.29 13.11
C ASP A 923 -20.04 -32.06 11.75
N ASP A 924 -19.51 -31.10 10.99
CA ASP A 924 -20.11 -30.63 9.75
C ASP A 924 -19.08 -30.75 8.61
N GLU A 925 -18.81 -31.98 8.18
CA GLU A 925 -17.89 -32.27 7.07
C GLU A 925 -18.65 -32.25 5.74
N ARG A 926 -18.22 -31.44 4.77
CA ARG A 926 -18.88 -31.38 3.45
C ARG A 926 -17.91 -31.63 2.30
N GLY A 927 -18.27 -32.57 1.45
CA GLY A 927 -17.55 -32.91 0.22
C GLY A 927 -18.53 -33.11 -0.92
N ASP A 928 -18.24 -32.54 -2.08
CA ASP A 928 -19.06 -32.67 -3.29
C ASP A 928 -18.15 -33.02 -4.49
N LEU A 929 -18.37 -34.20 -5.07
CA LEU A 929 -17.68 -34.69 -6.26
C LEU A 929 -18.68 -34.81 -7.39
N ARG A 930 -18.46 -34.07 -8.48
CA ARG A 930 -19.33 -34.11 -9.67
C ARG A 930 -18.53 -34.52 -10.89
N LEU A 931 -18.98 -35.59 -11.53
CA LEU A 931 -18.25 -36.23 -12.61
C LEU A 931 -18.99 -36.10 -13.95
N PRO A 932 -18.24 -35.87 -15.04
CA PRO A 932 -18.77 -35.88 -16.42
C PRO A 932 -18.95 -37.33 -16.91
N PRO A 933 -19.43 -37.54 -18.15
CA PRO A 933 -19.47 -38.87 -18.76
C PRO A 933 -18.11 -39.57 -18.75
N GLY A 934 -18.05 -40.90 -18.58
CA GLY A 934 -16.77 -41.61 -18.58
C GLY A 934 -16.71 -42.84 -17.69
N SER A 935 -15.49 -43.23 -17.29
CA SER A 935 -15.22 -44.41 -16.48
C SER A 935 -14.43 -44.08 -15.22
N VAL A 936 -14.89 -44.62 -14.09
CA VAL A 936 -14.21 -44.55 -12.80
C VAL A 936 -14.05 -45.95 -12.27
N VAL A 937 -12.84 -46.32 -11.86
CA VAL A 937 -12.54 -47.55 -11.13
C VAL A 937 -12.08 -47.17 -9.73
N VAL A 938 -12.69 -47.76 -8.72
CA VAL A 938 -12.40 -47.54 -7.30
C VAL A 938 -12.11 -48.87 -6.63
N GLY A 939 -11.01 -48.95 -5.89
CA GLY A 939 -10.73 -50.09 -5.01
C GLY A 939 -11.76 -50.18 -3.89
N ALA A 940 -11.68 -49.24 -2.94
CA ALA A 940 -12.69 -49.06 -1.90
C ALA A 940 -13.12 -47.60 -1.76
N GLY A 941 -14.35 -47.35 -1.28
CA GLY A 941 -14.86 -46.00 -1.11
C GLY A 941 -15.78 -45.79 0.09
N THR A 942 -15.83 -44.54 0.56
CA THR A 942 -16.73 -44.06 1.61
C THR A 942 -17.35 -42.74 1.18
N VAL A 943 -18.68 -42.67 1.20
CA VAL A 943 -19.46 -41.45 0.94
C VAL A 943 -20.26 -41.09 2.17
N GLY A 944 -19.94 -39.94 2.75
CA GLY A 944 -20.52 -39.45 4.00
C GLY A 944 -19.91 -40.08 5.24
N ALA A 945 -20.38 -39.60 6.39
CA ALA A 945 -19.92 -39.95 7.73
C ALA A 945 -20.98 -40.79 8.47
N VAL A 946 -20.52 -41.51 9.50
CA VAL A 946 -21.39 -42.31 10.38
C VAL A 946 -22.33 -41.43 11.22
N ASP A 947 -21.86 -40.23 11.58
CA ASP A 947 -22.59 -39.20 12.31
C ASP A 947 -22.18 -37.79 11.84
N GLY A 948 -22.88 -36.76 12.33
CA GLY A 948 -22.66 -35.37 11.97
C GLY A 948 -23.83 -34.71 11.24
N THR A 949 -23.69 -33.41 10.96
CA THR A 949 -24.67 -32.56 10.24
C THR A 949 -24.27 -32.26 8.80
N GLY A 950 -23.04 -32.63 8.41
CA GLY A 950 -22.50 -32.39 7.07
C GLY A 950 -23.06 -33.35 6.01
N TYR A 951 -22.39 -33.42 4.86
CA TYR A 951 -22.76 -34.33 3.77
C TYR A 951 -21.56 -34.77 2.92
N GLY A 952 -21.61 -36.01 2.45
CA GLY A 952 -20.76 -36.47 1.34
C GLY A 952 -21.62 -36.64 0.09
N ARG A 953 -21.35 -35.89 -0.97
CA ARG A 953 -22.11 -35.94 -2.22
C ARG A 953 -21.26 -36.45 -3.38
N LEU A 954 -21.76 -37.47 -4.05
CA LEU A 954 -21.27 -37.95 -5.34
C LEU A 954 -22.36 -37.78 -6.39
N GLN A 955 -22.06 -37.02 -7.43
CA GLN A 955 -22.93 -36.84 -8.59
C GLN A 955 -22.19 -37.30 -9.85
N ALA A 956 -22.81 -38.15 -10.64
CA ALA A 956 -22.24 -38.65 -11.89
C ALA A 956 -23.28 -38.66 -13.00
N SER A 957 -22.89 -38.21 -14.20
CA SER A 957 -23.76 -38.13 -15.35
C SER A 957 -23.18 -38.94 -16.51
N ASN A 958 -23.87 -40.00 -16.93
CA ASN A 958 -23.38 -40.94 -17.94
C ASN A 958 -21.99 -41.53 -17.60
N THR A 959 -21.72 -41.72 -16.31
CA THR A 959 -20.45 -42.25 -15.80
C THR A 959 -20.65 -43.69 -15.32
N THR A 960 -19.75 -44.60 -15.67
CA THR A 960 -19.69 -45.93 -15.07
C THR A 960 -18.68 -45.93 -13.94
N ILE A 961 -19.13 -46.19 -12.72
CA ILE A 961 -18.31 -46.27 -11.51
C ILE A 961 -18.22 -47.74 -11.11
N VAL A 962 -17.05 -48.34 -11.30
CA VAL A 962 -16.75 -49.73 -10.92
C VAL A 962 -16.05 -49.74 -9.57
N VAL A 963 -16.66 -50.38 -8.59
CA VAL A 963 -16.07 -50.64 -7.27
C VAL A 963 -15.61 -52.09 -7.24
N THR A 964 -14.33 -52.33 -6.94
CA THR A 964 -13.77 -53.69 -6.99
C THR A 964 -13.81 -54.41 -5.65
N ASN A 965 -13.70 -53.69 -4.52
CA ASN A 965 -13.63 -54.30 -3.19
C ASN A 965 -14.83 -53.90 -2.32
N GLY A 966 -15.07 -52.61 -2.10
CA GLY A 966 -16.17 -52.20 -1.21
C GLY A 966 -16.54 -50.72 -1.25
N LEU A 967 -17.83 -50.41 -1.09
CA LEU A 967 -18.35 -49.06 -0.99
C LEU A 967 -19.26 -48.93 0.24
N ALA A 968 -19.00 -47.93 1.09
CA ALA A 968 -19.88 -47.56 2.18
C ALA A 968 -20.60 -46.24 1.87
N ILE A 969 -21.94 -46.26 1.86
CA ILE A 969 -22.77 -45.05 1.82
C ILE A 969 -23.34 -44.87 3.23
N ARG A 970 -22.79 -43.91 3.97
CA ARG A 970 -23.11 -43.70 5.39
C ARG A 970 -24.29 -42.72 5.55
N LYS A 971 -24.66 -42.42 6.80
CA LYS A 971 -25.82 -41.59 7.17
C LYS A 971 -25.92 -40.26 6.43
N THR A 972 -24.80 -39.55 6.31
CA THR A 972 -24.73 -38.25 5.63
C THR A 972 -24.39 -38.35 4.14
N GLY A 973 -24.21 -39.56 3.62
CA GLY A 973 -23.84 -39.84 2.23
C GLY A 973 -25.02 -39.67 1.26
N ARG A 974 -24.76 -39.08 0.09
CA ARG A 974 -25.73 -38.87 -0.99
C ARG A 974 -25.07 -39.14 -2.33
N VAL A 975 -25.53 -40.17 -3.04
CA VAL A 975 -25.06 -40.55 -4.37
C VAL A 975 -26.19 -40.36 -5.36
N THR A 976 -25.96 -39.62 -6.45
CA THR A 976 -26.94 -39.42 -7.53
C THR A 976 -26.30 -39.75 -8.87
N LEU A 977 -26.90 -40.69 -9.58
CA LEU A 977 -26.42 -41.20 -10.86
C LEU A 977 -27.45 -40.86 -11.94
N TYR A 978 -27.04 -40.10 -12.96
CA TYR A 978 -27.87 -39.78 -14.11
C TYR A 978 -27.51 -40.73 -15.26
N ILE A 979 -28.50 -41.52 -15.68
CA ILE A 979 -28.38 -42.60 -16.66
C ILE A 979 -29.03 -42.15 -17.97
N GLY A 980 -28.23 -41.96 -19.00
CA GLY A 980 -28.68 -41.62 -20.34
C GLY A 980 -29.06 -42.85 -21.16
N ALA A 981 -28.96 -42.71 -22.48
CA ALA A 981 -29.36 -43.75 -23.43
C ALA A 981 -28.54 -45.05 -23.36
N SER A 982 -27.35 -45.02 -22.75
CA SER A 982 -26.49 -46.20 -22.54
C SER A 982 -26.45 -46.59 -21.07
N SER A 983 -26.28 -47.89 -20.81
CA SER A 983 -26.08 -48.39 -19.45
C SER A 983 -24.84 -47.79 -18.81
N CYS A 984 -24.98 -47.31 -17.59
CA CYS A 984 -23.90 -46.73 -16.79
C CYS A 984 -24.33 -46.72 -15.31
N GLY A 985 -23.70 -45.89 -14.47
CA GLY A 985 -24.00 -45.81 -13.05
C GLY A 985 -23.06 -46.67 -12.21
N LEU A 986 -23.57 -47.31 -11.17
CA LEU A 986 -22.74 -47.98 -10.16
C LEU A 986 -22.64 -49.48 -10.42
N VAL A 987 -21.41 -49.99 -10.40
CA VAL A 987 -21.08 -51.39 -10.60
C VAL A 987 -20.28 -51.89 -9.40
N ILE A 988 -20.79 -52.87 -8.66
CA ILE A 988 -20.07 -53.54 -7.58
C ILE A 988 -19.60 -54.91 -8.08
N SER A 989 -18.28 -55.11 -8.12
CA SER A 989 -17.69 -56.30 -8.75
C SER A 989 -17.50 -57.47 -7.78
N ASP A 990 -17.41 -57.20 -6.48
CA ASP A 990 -17.32 -58.23 -5.43
C ASP A 990 -18.75 -58.73 -5.09
N ALA A 991 -18.92 -60.05 -5.13
CA ALA A 991 -20.19 -60.73 -4.84
C ALA A 991 -20.48 -60.88 -3.33
N SER A 992 -19.55 -60.45 -2.47
CA SER A 992 -19.76 -60.42 -1.03
C SER A 992 -20.87 -59.41 -0.66
N PRO A 993 -21.83 -59.76 0.22
CA PRO A 993 -22.81 -58.81 0.74
C PRO A 993 -22.17 -57.60 1.45
N ALA A 994 -20.94 -57.72 1.94
CA ALA A 994 -20.20 -56.63 2.58
C ALA A 994 -19.58 -55.63 1.58
N ALA A 995 -19.61 -55.93 0.27
CA ALA A 995 -19.05 -55.06 -0.77
C ALA A 995 -19.84 -53.76 -0.97
N LEU A 996 -21.10 -53.71 -0.51
CA LEU A 996 -21.89 -52.49 -0.46
C LEU A 996 -22.56 -52.36 0.92
N ASP A 997 -22.05 -51.45 1.74
CA ASP A 997 -22.62 -51.14 3.05
C ASP A 997 -23.51 -49.90 2.98
N MET A 998 -24.80 -50.11 3.19
CA MET A 998 -25.82 -49.06 3.32
C MET A 998 -26.55 -49.12 4.67
N SER A 999 -26.00 -49.84 5.67
CA SER A 999 -26.65 -50.10 6.96
C SER A 999 -26.96 -48.82 7.74
N LEU A 1000 -26.10 -47.81 7.65
CA LEU A 1000 -26.25 -46.50 8.27
C LEU A 1000 -26.91 -45.45 7.36
N ALA A 1001 -27.18 -45.79 6.10
CA ALA A 1001 -27.75 -44.85 5.12
C ALA A 1001 -29.17 -44.41 5.51
N THR A 1002 -29.55 -43.20 5.09
CA THR A 1002 -30.88 -42.61 5.31
C THR A 1002 -31.61 -42.41 3.97
N ASN A 1003 -32.91 -42.09 4.01
CA ASN A 1003 -33.77 -41.99 2.83
C ASN A 1003 -33.13 -41.16 1.69
N GLY A 1004 -33.06 -41.73 0.50
CA GLY A 1004 -32.49 -41.12 -0.70
C GLY A 1004 -30.96 -41.13 -0.78
N ALA A 1005 -30.28 -41.99 -0.01
CA ALA A 1005 -28.82 -42.10 -0.01
C ALA A 1005 -28.23 -42.51 -1.36
N LEU A 1006 -28.87 -43.40 -2.12
CA LEU A 1006 -28.52 -43.72 -3.50
C LEU A 1006 -29.71 -43.44 -4.41
N THR A 1007 -29.57 -42.47 -5.31
CA THR A 1007 -30.58 -42.09 -6.28
C THR A 1007 -30.12 -42.45 -7.69
N ILE A 1008 -30.90 -43.28 -8.39
CA ILE A 1008 -30.66 -43.65 -9.79
C ILE A 1008 -31.71 -42.95 -10.63
N ARG A 1009 -31.30 -42.02 -11.49
CA ARG A 1009 -32.19 -41.23 -12.35
C ARG A 1009 -31.97 -41.56 -13.81
N PHE A 1010 -32.94 -42.19 -14.43
CA PHE A 1010 -32.95 -42.37 -15.87
C PHE A 1010 -33.45 -41.09 -16.53
N VAL A 1011 -32.59 -40.44 -17.32
CA VAL A 1011 -32.90 -39.17 -18.00
C VAL A 1011 -33.24 -39.34 -19.48
N GLN A 1012 -32.94 -40.52 -20.04
CA GLN A 1012 -33.25 -40.86 -21.43
C GLN A 1012 -33.65 -42.34 -21.54
N PRO A 1013 -34.53 -42.70 -22.49
CA PRO A 1013 -34.81 -44.10 -22.80
C PRO A 1013 -33.57 -44.77 -23.42
N PRO A 1014 -33.45 -46.11 -23.33
CA PRO A 1014 -32.33 -46.84 -23.90
C PRO A 1014 -32.21 -46.60 -25.40
N GLY A 1015 -30.99 -46.31 -25.87
CA GLY A 1015 -30.69 -46.07 -27.28
C GLY A 1015 -30.68 -47.34 -28.14
N GLN A 1016 -30.63 -48.52 -27.51
CA GLN A 1016 -30.64 -49.83 -28.17
C GLN A 1016 -31.48 -50.84 -27.39
N ALA A 1017 -31.99 -51.87 -28.09
CA ALA A 1017 -32.67 -52.98 -27.45
C ALA A 1017 -31.65 -53.86 -26.69
N GLY A 1018 -31.95 -54.19 -25.44
CA GLY A 1018 -31.06 -54.99 -24.60
C GLY A 1018 -31.13 -54.58 -23.14
N LEU A 1019 -30.16 -55.08 -22.37
CA LEU A 1019 -30.00 -54.76 -20.95
C LEU A 1019 -29.65 -53.28 -20.78
N HIS A 1020 -30.51 -52.52 -20.10
CA HIS A 1020 -30.28 -51.11 -19.76
C HIS A 1020 -30.29 -50.94 -18.26
N TYR A 1021 -29.18 -50.52 -17.64
CA TYR A 1021 -29.07 -50.46 -16.18
C TYR A 1021 -28.46 -49.15 -15.67
N GLY A 1022 -28.82 -48.81 -14.43
CA GLY A 1022 -28.17 -47.77 -13.62
C GLY A 1022 -27.40 -48.32 -12.42
N PHE A 1023 -27.60 -49.60 -12.09
CA PHE A 1023 -26.90 -50.31 -11.03
C PHE A 1023 -26.70 -51.79 -11.42
N ARG A 1024 -25.52 -52.32 -11.08
CA ARG A 1024 -25.14 -53.73 -11.26
C ARG A 1024 -24.32 -54.21 -10.08
N TRP A 1025 -24.60 -55.41 -9.58
CA TRP A 1025 -23.84 -56.06 -8.50
C TRP A 1025 -23.63 -57.54 -8.82
N ALA A 1026 -22.37 -58.00 -8.80
CA ALA A 1026 -22.05 -59.42 -8.90
C ALA A 1026 -22.75 -60.21 -7.78
N GLY A 1027 -23.29 -61.40 -8.07
CA GLY A 1027 -24.01 -62.22 -7.09
C GLY A 1027 -25.51 -61.93 -7.00
N ASP A 1028 -26.18 -62.65 -6.10
CA ASP A 1028 -27.62 -62.54 -5.86
C ASP A 1028 -27.91 -61.67 -4.64
N HIS A 1029 -28.33 -60.44 -4.89
CA HIS A 1029 -28.56 -59.42 -3.87
C HIS A 1029 -29.96 -58.78 -3.97
N ALA A 1030 -30.88 -59.42 -4.70
CA ALA A 1030 -32.21 -58.87 -4.96
C ALA A 1030 -32.99 -58.60 -3.66
N ALA A 1031 -32.86 -59.46 -2.65
CA ALA A 1031 -33.49 -59.29 -1.34
C ALA A 1031 -32.93 -58.07 -0.57
N ALA A 1032 -31.61 -57.87 -0.59
CA ALA A 1032 -30.97 -56.73 0.07
C ALA A 1032 -31.38 -55.40 -0.60
N ILE A 1033 -31.33 -55.36 -1.93
CA ILE A 1033 -31.75 -54.19 -2.72
C ILE A 1033 -33.23 -53.88 -2.50
N GLY A 1034 -34.09 -54.91 -2.54
CA GLY A 1034 -35.52 -54.76 -2.28
C GLY A 1034 -35.80 -54.19 -0.89
N GLY A 1035 -35.09 -54.66 0.14
CA GLY A 1035 -35.15 -54.10 1.49
C GLY A 1035 -34.72 -52.63 1.54
N TRP A 1036 -33.62 -52.26 0.90
CA TRP A 1036 -33.16 -50.87 0.84
C TRP A 1036 -34.07 -49.94 0.05
N MET A 1037 -34.77 -50.44 -0.98
CA MET A 1037 -35.79 -49.69 -1.70
C MET A 1037 -37.06 -49.50 -0.85
N ALA A 1038 -37.49 -50.51 -0.11
CA ALA A 1038 -38.62 -50.41 0.82
C ALA A 1038 -38.34 -49.43 1.96
N ASP A 1039 -37.11 -49.42 2.48
CA ASP A 1039 -36.63 -48.45 3.46
C ASP A 1039 -36.45 -47.03 2.86
N GLY A 1040 -36.56 -46.87 1.54
CA GLY A 1040 -36.33 -45.60 0.84
C GLY A 1040 -34.85 -45.18 0.76
N ARG A 1041 -33.89 -46.03 1.12
CA ARG A 1041 -32.44 -45.75 1.02
C ARG A 1041 -31.99 -45.68 -0.44
N ILE A 1042 -32.56 -46.54 -1.28
CA ILE A 1042 -32.41 -46.49 -2.74
C ILE A 1042 -33.69 -45.88 -3.34
N VAL A 1043 -33.51 -44.86 -4.17
CA VAL A 1043 -34.59 -44.21 -4.93
C VAL A 1043 -34.31 -44.36 -6.41
N VAL A 1044 -35.31 -44.84 -7.16
CA VAL A 1044 -35.24 -44.96 -8.61
C VAL A 1044 -36.23 -43.98 -9.23
N ASP A 1045 -35.72 -43.06 -10.03
CA ASP A 1045 -36.51 -42.16 -10.86
C ASP A 1045 -36.43 -42.66 -12.31
N ASP A 1046 -37.50 -43.30 -12.76
CA ASP A 1046 -37.65 -43.86 -14.10
C ASP A 1046 -38.51 -42.98 -15.03
N SER A 1047 -38.78 -41.73 -14.64
CA SER A 1047 -39.59 -40.81 -15.44
C SER A 1047 -39.02 -40.57 -16.84
N GLY A 1048 -37.69 -40.56 -17.00
CA GLY A 1048 -37.02 -40.44 -18.29
C GLY A 1048 -37.04 -41.71 -19.16
N LEU A 1049 -37.57 -42.84 -18.66
CA LEU A 1049 -37.74 -44.09 -19.45
C LEU A 1049 -39.06 -44.13 -20.25
N GLY A 1050 -39.93 -43.12 -20.10
CA GLY A 1050 -41.22 -43.06 -20.81
C GLY A 1050 -42.23 -44.07 -20.26
N SER A 1051 -42.72 -44.99 -21.11
CA SER A 1051 -43.67 -46.04 -20.70
C SER A 1051 -43.02 -47.23 -19.99
N LYS A 1052 -41.70 -47.37 -20.07
CA LYS A 1052 -40.96 -48.44 -19.40
C LYS A 1052 -40.77 -48.08 -17.92
N ARG A 1053 -40.57 -49.09 -17.08
CA ARG A 1053 -40.29 -48.94 -15.64
C ARG A 1053 -39.02 -49.70 -15.29
N ALA A 1054 -38.22 -49.13 -14.40
CA ALA A 1054 -37.05 -49.80 -13.88
C ALA A 1054 -37.46 -50.82 -12.81
N SER A 1055 -36.80 -51.97 -12.78
CA SER A 1055 -37.07 -53.05 -11.83
C SER A 1055 -35.78 -53.64 -11.29
N VAL A 1056 -35.87 -54.33 -10.15
CA VAL A 1056 -34.79 -55.17 -9.63
C VAL A 1056 -34.94 -56.56 -10.26
N PHE A 1057 -33.89 -57.05 -10.92
CA PHE A 1057 -33.90 -58.37 -11.53
C PHE A 1057 -32.51 -59.00 -11.50
N LYS A 1058 -32.49 -60.32 -11.67
CA LYS A 1058 -31.28 -61.13 -11.75
C LYS A 1058 -31.14 -61.70 -13.15
N THR A 1059 -29.96 -61.59 -13.72
CA THR A 1059 -29.59 -62.27 -14.96
C THR A 1059 -28.07 -62.42 -15.01
N MET A 1060 -27.55 -63.40 -15.74
CA MET A 1060 -26.10 -63.59 -15.93
C MET A 1060 -25.27 -63.69 -14.63
N GLY A 1061 -25.85 -64.15 -13.52
CA GLY A 1061 -25.16 -64.26 -12.23
C GLY A 1061 -24.97 -62.92 -11.49
N GLU A 1062 -25.58 -61.85 -11.97
CA GLU A 1062 -25.53 -60.49 -11.40
C GLU A 1062 -26.95 -59.99 -11.09
N THR A 1063 -27.05 -59.05 -10.14
CA THR A 1063 -28.27 -58.34 -9.77
C THR A 1063 -28.24 -56.92 -10.35
N PHE A 1064 -29.35 -56.48 -10.94
CA PHE A 1064 -29.46 -55.20 -11.64
C PHE A 1064 -30.62 -54.34 -11.12
N ILE A 1065 -30.48 -53.02 -11.28
CA ILE A 1065 -31.60 -52.07 -11.28
C ILE A 1065 -31.68 -51.43 -12.67
N GLY A 1066 -32.76 -51.71 -13.39
CA GLY A 1066 -32.95 -51.21 -14.76
C GLY A 1066 -34.04 -51.92 -15.55
N ILE A 1067 -33.84 -52.04 -16.86
CA ILE A 1067 -34.71 -52.72 -17.81
C ILE A 1067 -34.01 -54.01 -18.28
N PRO A 1068 -34.62 -55.19 -18.09
CA PRO A 1068 -34.04 -56.45 -18.56
C PRO A 1068 -34.03 -56.52 -20.10
N SER A 1069 -33.09 -57.29 -20.66
CA SER A 1069 -33.17 -57.70 -22.07
C SER A 1069 -34.42 -58.55 -22.27
N LEU A 1070 -35.16 -58.32 -23.37
CA LEU A 1070 -36.41 -59.02 -23.68
C LEU A 1070 -36.23 -60.56 -23.62
N GLY A 1071 -36.72 -61.12 -22.53
CA GLY A 1071 -36.80 -62.55 -22.22
C GLY A 1071 -37.43 -62.69 -20.84
N THR A 1072 -38.67 -63.21 -20.81
CA THR A 1072 -39.59 -63.34 -19.68
C THR A 1072 -38.93 -63.53 -18.29
N VAL A 1073 -39.23 -62.65 -17.32
CA VAL A 1073 -38.91 -62.87 -15.89
C VAL A 1073 -40.14 -62.58 -15.02
N PHE A 1074 -40.41 -63.51 -14.10
CA PHE A 1074 -41.51 -63.50 -13.13
C PHE A 1074 -41.40 -62.32 -12.17
N VAL A 1075 -42.51 -61.60 -11.98
CA VAL A 1075 -42.69 -60.66 -10.88
C VAL A 1075 -42.90 -61.47 -9.60
N VAL A 1076 -41.95 -61.44 -8.67
CA VAL A 1076 -42.23 -61.81 -7.27
C VAL A 1076 -42.84 -60.57 -6.62
N LYS A 1077 -44.09 -60.70 -6.20
CA LYS A 1077 -44.84 -59.67 -5.46
C LYS A 1077 -44.32 -59.54 -4.04
#